data_AF-A0A940DKV4-F1
#
_entry.id   AF-A0A940DKV4-F1
#
_cell.length_a   1.000
_cell.length_b   1.000
_cell.length_c   1.000
_cell.angle_alpha   90.00
_cell.angle_beta   90.00
_cell.angle_gamma   90.00
#
_symmetry.space_group_name_H-M   'P 1'
#
loop_
_entity.id
_entity.type
_entity.pdbx_description
1 polymer ?
#
loop_
_entity_poly.entity_id
_entity_poly.type
_entity_poly.pdbx_seq_one_letter_code
_entity_poly.pdbx_strand_id
1 'polypeptide(L)'
;MIINGIKIENFQCYHGVQTMRFSRGLNLIIGKGGKGKSKLFNAFYWALFGKLYITEVGWVETDTLPSSSRMQVRRHDFINVMSLYNAQPHDIIETSVRIDISDENGIPYTIERKVRAERLETPYDWRSDAAWSVSNSSLNISQNRIPLLDSESEIERLFPSGIRKYIWFQGESLKSLINLRDKKTLKDAVEHISYYPYYERMYDIINKAISKIEFLEGNALQEANSDKKIADALKHISEYRQQIDDLNEKKDQLEKDAEEIKSVIDNCNAKIKACDTYKKLVIDIKETQDKLKDVQTGLTNLREQRDDLLSNSCILRGTTPMIERCLQMIENYRDSTSTDIDEEELKQILYQGRCSVCGSHIRPQSEEYDYILDKLRSMNSRTNTKNFDMLLGTIEDNAKKISKSVSNIDEEYKTLISRINETADSLYNLRQKERTLNDKKLDIERQYGQNFLKEQNNEYNDALKNREQKQKEYAELRKKERKVKDDIEKTEYRLAKAQEEYERQKMKGKVAEVDETKWREISVFLSEVCRDVKDNAHLTLLRRIEERANEIYNAFTKYDNGYKGEIIIKEDYTIKTVSGINTSHEDRQKMSIINAILSLNQEALGIYYPFISDAPTSNFDSVTTKNYMMGIKEIFEQSIIMTKDVDIDGEIYKQMMNDDHVATIYELRSKTKFDNDTSLLLAGYVTVKQRKKSTKETQEMQSIYHMVFFTYSKQ
;
A
#
# COMPACT_ATOMS: atom_id res chain seq x y z
N MET A 1 3.62 -31.16 5.01
CA MET A 1 2.19 -31.09 5.37
C MET A 1 1.35 -30.70 4.15
N ILE A 2 0.16 -31.29 4.00
CA ILE A 2 -0.73 -31.09 2.85
C ILE A 2 -2.17 -30.95 3.35
N ILE A 3 -2.89 -29.93 2.91
CA ILE A 3 -4.32 -29.81 3.11
C ILE A 3 -5.02 -30.69 2.07
N ASN A 4 -5.75 -31.70 2.53
CA ASN A 4 -6.50 -32.63 1.67
C ASN A 4 -7.87 -32.07 1.30
N GLY A 5 -8.44 -31.23 2.14
CA GLY A 5 -9.70 -30.57 1.84
C GLY A 5 -10.26 -29.70 2.95
N ILE A 6 -11.28 -28.94 2.61
CA ILE A 6 -12.06 -28.11 3.51
C ILE A 6 -13.56 -28.37 3.29
N LYS A 7 -14.30 -28.50 4.38
CA LYS A 7 -15.77 -28.56 4.41
C LYS A 7 -16.27 -27.37 5.21
N ILE A 8 -17.15 -26.58 4.60
CA ILE A 8 -17.70 -25.33 5.14
C ILE A 8 -19.20 -25.47 5.24
N GLU A 9 -19.79 -25.13 6.38
CA GLU A 9 -21.22 -25.17 6.61
C GLU A 9 -21.70 -23.87 7.24
N ASN A 10 -22.63 -23.20 6.57
CA ASN A 10 -23.31 -21.98 7.04
C ASN A 10 -22.36 -20.85 7.51
N PHE A 11 -21.19 -20.72 6.90
CA PHE A 11 -20.18 -19.72 7.27
C PHE A 11 -20.12 -18.56 6.27
N GLN A 12 -20.31 -17.33 6.75
CA GLN A 12 -20.31 -16.10 5.96
C GLN A 12 -21.16 -16.22 4.67
N CYS A 13 -20.57 -16.14 3.49
CA CYS A 13 -21.32 -16.25 2.23
C CYS A 13 -21.63 -17.69 1.80
N TYR A 14 -21.12 -18.71 2.48
CA TYR A 14 -21.32 -20.12 2.15
C TYR A 14 -22.56 -20.65 2.88
N HIS A 15 -23.60 -20.98 2.11
CA HIS A 15 -24.85 -21.54 2.62
C HIS A 15 -24.88 -23.06 2.43
N GLY A 16 -25.33 -23.78 3.47
CA GLY A 16 -25.30 -25.23 3.52
C GLY A 16 -23.87 -25.77 3.45
N VAL A 17 -23.75 -27.07 3.16
CA VAL A 17 -22.46 -27.75 3.08
C VAL A 17 -21.79 -27.50 1.73
N GLN A 18 -20.60 -26.93 1.77
CA GLN A 18 -19.70 -26.77 0.62
C GLN A 18 -18.41 -27.55 0.90
N THR A 19 -17.88 -28.27 -0.09
CA THR A 19 -16.67 -29.08 0.08
C THR A 19 -15.70 -28.87 -1.07
N MET A 20 -14.42 -28.69 -0.73
CA MET A 20 -13.32 -28.58 -1.67
C MET A 20 -12.23 -29.58 -1.27
N ARG A 21 -11.73 -30.33 -2.25
CA ARG A 21 -10.59 -31.25 -2.10
C ARG A 21 -9.37 -30.66 -2.80
N PHE A 22 -8.23 -30.72 -2.15
CA PHE A 22 -6.97 -30.21 -2.67
C PHE A 22 -5.94 -31.33 -2.70
N SER A 23 -4.91 -31.15 -3.52
CA SER A 23 -3.80 -32.10 -3.65
C SER A 23 -2.48 -31.33 -3.76
N ARG A 24 -1.35 -32.03 -3.91
CA ARG A 24 -0.05 -31.40 -4.15
C ARG A 24 -0.07 -30.58 -5.45
N GLY A 25 0.81 -29.58 -5.55
CA GLY A 25 0.90 -28.65 -6.67
C GLY A 25 -0.04 -27.46 -6.52
N LEU A 26 -0.40 -26.86 -7.65
CA LEU A 26 -1.18 -25.62 -7.69
C LEU A 26 -2.69 -25.90 -7.72
N ASN A 27 -3.41 -25.45 -6.69
CA ASN A 27 -4.85 -25.51 -6.58
C ASN A 27 -5.43 -24.09 -6.75
N LEU A 28 -6.23 -23.88 -7.78
CA LEU A 28 -6.77 -22.57 -8.14
C LEU A 28 -8.24 -22.43 -7.77
N ILE A 29 -8.60 -21.31 -7.15
CA ILE A 29 -9.97 -20.97 -6.79
C ILE A 29 -10.33 -19.64 -7.46
N ILE A 30 -11.10 -19.73 -8.53
CA ILE A 30 -11.42 -18.61 -9.41
C ILE A 30 -12.76 -18.02 -8.99
N GLY A 31 -12.79 -16.70 -8.78
CA GLY A 31 -14.04 -15.97 -8.57
C GLY A 31 -13.88 -14.48 -8.85
N LYS A 32 -14.86 -13.85 -9.50
CA LYS A 32 -14.89 -12.40 -9.71
C LYS A 32 -15.05 -11.64 -8.37
N GLY A 33 -14.99 -10.31 -8.36
CA GLY A 33 -15.24 -9.50 -7.17
C GLY A 33 -16.55 -9.87 -6.48
N GLY A 34 -16.56 -9.94 -5.14
CA GLY A 34 -17.75 -10.26 -4.35
C GLY A 34 -18.20 -11.73 -4.36
N LYS A 35 -17.45 -12.65 -5.00
CA LYS A 35 -17.79 -14.10 -5.07
C LYS A 35 -17.33 -14.95 -3.88
N GLY A 36 -16.93 -14.35 -2.76
CA GLY A 36 -16.61 -15.09 -1.51
C GLY A 36 -15.17 -15.61 -1.34
N LYS A 37 -14.21 -15.15 -2.14
CA LYS A 37 -12.78 -15.54 -2.03
C LYS A 37 -12.17 -15.22 -0.66
N SER A 38 -12.21 -13.96 -0.25
CA SER A 38 -11.70 -13.54 1.07
C SER A 38 -12.43 -14.20 2.24
N LYS A 39 -13.70 -14.60 2.02
CA LYS A 39 -14.50 -15.35 2.99
C LYS A 39 -14.06 -16.82 3.09
N LEU A 40 -13.55 -17.41 1.99
CA LEU A 40 -12.90 -18.72 2.03
C LEU A 40 -11.57 -18.67 2.79
N PHE A 41 -10.76 -17.64 2.56
CA PHE A 41 -9.54 -17.42 3.32
C PHE A 41 -9.84 -17.29 4.83
N ASN A 42 -10.88 -16.52 5.18
CA ASN A 42 -11.38 -16.45 6.55
C ASN A 42 -11.87 -17.80 7.10
N ALA A 43 -12.43 -18.69 6.28
CA ALA A 43 -12.84 -20.01 6.73
C ALA A 43 -11.63 -20.86 7.18
N PHE A 44 -10.55 -20.86 6.39
CA PHE A 44 -9.29 -21.51 6.80
C PHE A 44 -8.75 -20.92 8.10
N TYR A 45 -8.65 -19.59 8.16
CA TYR A 45 -8.06 -18.89 9.29
C TYR A 45 -8.90 -19.02 10.56
N TRP A 46 -10.23 -19.02 10.43
CA TRP A 46 -11.14 -19.22 11.56
C TRP A 46 -11.05 -20.64 12.11
N ALA A 47 -11.11 -21.66 11.25
CA ALA A 47 -11.02 -23.05 11.70
C ALA A 47 -9.77 -23.30 12.55
N LEU A 48 -8.64 -22.74 12.11
CA LEU A 48 -7.35 -22.97 12.73
C LEU A 48 -7.11 -22.03 13.92
N PHE A 49 -7.42 -20.75 13.80
CA PHE A 49 -6.98 -19.74 14.77
C PHE A 49 -8.10 -18.95 15.45
N GLY A 50 -9.37 -19.19 15.10
CA GLY A 50 -10.51 -18.48 15.70
C GLY A 50 -10.61 -17.00 15.32
N LYS A 51 -9.85 -16.58 14.30
CA LYS A 51 -9.73 -15.18 13.88
C LYS A 51 -10.31 -14.97 12.48
N LEU A 52 -10.95 -13.83 12.30
CA LEU A 52 -11.46 -13.36 11.02
C LEU A 52 -10.76 -12.07 10.64
N TYR A 53 -10.44 -11.92 9.35
CA TYR A 53 -10.02 -10.63 8.82
C TYR A 53 -11.24 -9.84 8.36
N ILE A 54 -11.37 -8.62 8.87
CA ILE A 54 -12.44 -7.66 8.53
C ILE A 54 -11.78 -6.40 8.00
N THR A 55 -12.14 -6.00 6.77
CA THR A 55 -11.66 -4.77 6.14
C THR A 55 -11.93 -3.57 7.06
N GLU A 56 -10.98 -2.63 7.15
CA GLU A 56 -10.98 -1.45 8.06
C GLU A 56 -10.73 -1.74 9.55
N VAL A 57 -10.93 -2.97 10.04
CA VAL A 57 -10.71 -3.35 11.45
C VAL A 57 -9.45 -4.19 11.65
N GLY A 58 -9.13 -5.08 10.70
CA GLY A 58 -8.02 -6.03 10.80
C GLY A 58 -8.46 -7.41 11.32
N TRP A 59 -7.55 -8.11 11.99
CA TRP A 59 -7.80 -9.44 12.57
C TRP A 59 -8.58 -9.34 13.88
N VAL A 60 -9.70 -10.05 13.97
CA VAL A 60 -10.59 -10.05 15.15
C VAL A 60 -10.91 -11.48 15.57
N GLU A 61 -10.91 -11.73 16.88
CA GLU A 61 -11.31 -13.03 17.45
C GLU A 61 -12.84 -13.14 17.51
N THR A 62 -13.39 -14.26 17.05
CA THR A 62 -14.86 -14.40 16.94
C THR A 62 -15.57 -14.44 18.28
N ASP A 63 -14.90 -14.96 19.31
CA ASP A 63 -15.49 -15.14 20.64
C ASP A 63 -15.49 -13.85 21.47
N THR A 64 -14.68 -12.85 21.08
CA THR A 64 -14.63 -11.53 21.71
C THR A 64 -15.43 -10.48 20.95
N LEU A 65 -16.17 -10.86 19.91
CA LEU A 65 -17.08 -9.96 19.21
C LEU A 65 -18.29 -9.61 20.09
N PRO A 66 -18.70 -8.32 20.14
CA PRO A 66 -18.14 -7.17 19.43
C PRO A 66 -16.94 -6.54 20.15
N SER A 67 -15.79 -6.40 19.48
CA SER A 67 -14.54 -5.90 20.11
C SER A 67 -14.19 -4.42 19.83
N SER A 68 -15.03 -3.66 19.10
CA SER A 68 -14.72 -2.26 18.73
C SER A 68 -15.77 -1.25 19.20
N SER A 69 -15.29 -0.07 19.61
CA SER A 69 -16.08 1.09 20.05
C SER A 69 -16.96 1.73 18.96
N ARG A 70 -16.97 1.17 17.73
CA ARG A 70 -17.80 1.63 16.59
C ARG A 70 -19.02 0.72 16.30
N MET A 71 -19.26 -0.35 17.06
CA MET A 71 -20.45 -1.23 16.96
C MET A 71 -20.82 -1.74 15.55
N GLN A 72 -19.86 -1.97 14.64
CA GLN A 72 -20.19 -2.37 13.25
C GLN A 72 -20.31 -3.89 13.01
N VAL A 73 -19.86 -4.74 13.92
CA VAL A 73 -19.84 -6.21 13.72
C VAL A 73 -20.47 -6.90 14.92
N ARG A 74 -21.56 -7.62 14.69
CA ARG A 74 -22.33 -8.38 15.68
C ARG A 74 -21.82 -9.82 15.80
N ARG A 75 -22.15 -10.48 16.91
CA ARG A 75 -21.64 -11.83 17.21
C ARG A 75 -22.11 -12.89 16.21
N HIS A 76 -23.28 -12.70 15.60
CA HIS A 76 -23.84 -13.61 14.60
C HIS A 76 -23.42 -13.28 13.14
N ASP A 77 -22.68 -12.19 12.88
CA ASP A 77 -22.42 -11.72 11.51
C ASP A 77 -21.51 -12.64 10.67
N PHE A 78 -20.79 -13.58 11.31
CA PHE A 78 -20.00 -14.59 10.59
C PHE A 78 -20.80 -15.84 10.23
N ILE A 79 -22.04 -15.96 10.71
CA ILE A 79 -22.99 -17.00 10.33
C ILE A 79 -23.66 -16.61 9.01
N ASN A 80 -23.99 -17.59 8.20
CA ASN A 80 -24.60 -17.34 6.90
C ASN A 80 -25.98 -16.67 7.03
N VAL A 81 -26.13 -15.54 6.36
CA VAL A 81 -27.35 -14.71 6.36
C VAL A 81 -28.60 -15.48 5.97
N MET A 82 -28.51 -16.42 5.01
CA MET A 82 -29.67 -17.21 4.59
C MET A 82 -30.09 -18.22 5.67
N SER A 83 -29.13 -18.74 6.45
CA SER A 83 -29.44 -19.62 7.59
C SER A 83 -30.14 -18.83 8.69
N LEU A 84 -29.66 -17.61 8.97
CA LEU A 84 -30.28 -16.71 9.94
C LEU A 84 -31.71 -16.30 9.53
N TYR A 85 -31.92 -16.01 8.24
CA TYR A 85 -33.22 -15.60 7.71
C TYR A 85 -34.28 -16.70 7.76
N ASN A 86 -33.89 -17.95 7.46
CA ASN A 86 -34.85 -19.07 7.45
C ASN A 86 -35.23 -19.56 8.86
N ALA A 87 -34.47 -19.18 9.88
CA ALA A 87 -34.63 -19.70 11.23
C ALA A 87 -35.88 -19.15 11.93
N GLN A 88 -36.65 -20.05 12.51
CA GLN A 88 -37.77 -19.77 13.39
C GLN A 88 -37.29 -19.65 14.85
N PRO A 89 -38.07 -18.99 15.74
CA PRO A 89 -37.76 -18.99 17.16
C PRO A 89 -37.50 -20.40 17.70
N HIS A 90 -36.45 -20.55 18.52
CA HIS A 90 -35.89 -21.80 19.05
C HIS A 90 -35.13 -22.68 18.05
N ASP A 91 -34.97 -22.28 16.79
CA ASP A 91 -34.09 -22.97 15.86
C ASP A 91 -32.61 -22.77 16.24
N ILE A 92 -31.83 -23.85 16.12
CA ILE A 92 -30.39 -23.84 16.34
C ILE A 92 -29.69 -23.96 14.99
N ILE A 93 -28.90 -22.96 14.65
CA ILE A 93 -28.03 -22.96 13.47
C ILE A 93 -26.63 -23.39 13.89
N GLU A 94 -26.14 -24.48 13.31
CA GLU A 94 -24.74 -24.88 13.40
C GLU A 94 -23.94 -24.27 12.24
N THR A 95 -22.85 -23.60 12.58
CA THR A 95 -21.83 -23.11 11.64
C THR A 95 -20.54 -23.87 11.91
N SER A 96 -20.00 -24.53 10.89
CA SER A 96 -18.79 -25.35 11.05
C SER A 96 -17.82 -25.19 9.89
N VAL A 97 -16.53 -25.26 10.20
CA VAL A 97 -15.47 -25.40 9.21
C VAL A 97 -14.56 -26.54 9.65
N ARG A 98 -14.40 -27.52 8.75
CA ARG A 98 -13.55 -28.69 8.94
C ARG A 98 -12.45 -28.70 7.88
N ILE A 99 -11.21 -28.91 8.30
CA ILE A 99 -10.02 -29.04 7.46
C ILE A 99 -9.42 -30.41 7.70
N ASP A 100 -9.18 -31.15 6.62
CA ASP A 100 -8.46 -32.41 6.65
C ASP A 100 -7.02 -32.16 6.17
N ILE A 101 -6.01 -32.56 6.96
CA ILE A 101 -4.58 -32.31 6.69
C ILE A 101 -3.82 -33.64 6.80
N SER A 102 -2.75 -33.82 6.01
CA SER A 102 -1.76 -34.88 6.20
C SER A 102 -0.42 -34.24 6.57
N ASP A 103 0.24 -34.75 7.61
CA ASP A 103 1.60 -34.30 7.96
C ASP A 103 2.66 -34.85 6.99
N GLU A 104 3.94 -34.56 7.25
CA GLU A 104 5.07 -35.07 6.45
C GLU A 104 5.17 -36.59 6.40
N ASN A 105 4.75 -37.26 7.47
CA ASN A 105 4.73 -38.71 7.58
C ASN A 105 3.45 -39.32 6.99
N GLY A 106 2.57 -38.49 6.41
CA GLY A 106 1.29 -38.92 5.84
C GLY A 106 0.20 -39.16 6.89
N ILE A 107 0.41 -38.80 8.16
CA ILE A 107 -0.57 -39.01 9.23
C ILE A 107 -1.74 -38.02 9.04
N PRO A 108 -2.99 -38.50 8.94
CA PRO A 108 -4.16 -37.65 8.77
C PRO A 108 -4.57 -36.98 10.09
N TYR A 109 -4.75 -35.66 10.01
CA TYR A 109 -5.38 -34.82 11.01
C TYR A 109 -6.72 -34.31 10.47
N THR A 110 -7.70 -34.20 11.37
CA THR A 110 -8.97 -33.52 11.13
C THR A 110 -9.10 -32.41 12.16
N ILE A 111 -9.21 -31.18 11.68
CA ILE A 111 -9.39 -29.99 12.51
C ILE A 111 -10.78 -29.44 12.21
N GLU A 112 -11.63 -29.33 13.21
CA GLU A 112 -13.00 -28.85 13.06
C GLU A 112 -13.30 -27.78 14.11
N ARG A 113 -13.74 -26.60 13.65
CA ARG A 113 -14.24 -25.54 14.52
C ARG A 113 -15.74 -25.34 14.30
N LYS A 114 -16.50 -25.24 15.39
CA LYS A 114 -17.96 -25.09 15.36
C LYS A 114 -18.47 -24.02 16.30
N VAL A 115 -19.53 -23.34 15.88
CA VAL A 115 -20.34 -22.42 16.70
C VAL A 115 -21.82 -22.75 16.50
N ARG A 116 -22.60 -22.60 17.57
CA ARG A 116 -24.06 -22.72 17.54
C ARG A 116 -24.69 -21.37 17.85
N ALA A 117 -25.69 -21.01 17.07
CA ALA A 117 -26.53 -19.84 17.33
C ALA A 117 -27.99 -20.28 17.45
N GLU A 118 -28.62 -19.89 18.54
CA GLU A 118 -30.02 -20.14 18.82
C GLU A 118 -30.84 -18.87 18.55
N ARG A 119 -31.93 -19.04 17.80
CA ARG A 119 -32.89 -17.97 17.51
C ARG A 119 -33.76 -17.72 18.73
N LEU A 120 -33.68 -16.53 19.31
CA LEU A 120 -34.48 -16.19 20.50
C LEU A 120 -35.89 -15.72 20.12
N GLU A 121 -36.87 -16.11 20.93
CA GLU A 121 -38.25 -15.63 20.82
C GLU A 121 -38.35 -14.19 21.33
N THR A 122 -38.16 -13.23 20.42
CA THR A 122 -38.13 -11.80 20.73
C THR A 122 -38.93 -11.00 19.69
N PRO A 123 -39.43 -9.80 20.04
CA PRO A 123 -40.11 -8.93 19.08
C PRO A 123 -39.15 -8.27 18.06
N TYR A 124 -37.86 -8.56 18.13
CA TYR A 124 -36.83 -7.93 17.30
C TYR A 124 -36.63 -8.66 15.96
N ASP A 125 -36.36 -7.89 14.90
CA ASP A 125 -35.97 -8.42 13.58
C ASP A 125 -34.79 -9.41 13.72
N TRP A 126 -34.73 -10.42 12.85
CA TRP A 126 -33.63 -11.38 12.81
C TRP A 126 -32.25 -10.78 12.57
N ARG A 127 -32.19 -9.54 12.10
CA ARG A 127 -30.96 -8.76 12.00
C ARG A 127 -30.49 -8.20 13.36
N SER A 128 -31.31 -8.20 14.40
CA SER A 128 -30.93 -7.67 15.71
C SER A 128 -30.01 -8.62 16.46
N ASP A 129 -29.02 -8.08 17.17
CA ASP A 129 -28.14 -8.87 18.05
C ASP A 129 -28.91 -9.51 19.22
N ALA A 130 -29.91 -8.80 19.74
CA ALA A 130 -30.79 -9.29 20.81
C ALA A 130 -31.65 -10.50 20.41
N ALA A 131 -31.69 -10.85 19.12
CA ALA A 131 -32.51 -11.93 18.59
C ALA A 131 -31.74 -13.26 18.46
N TRP A 132 -30.47 -13.30 18.89
CA TRP A 132 -29.60 -14.48 18.80
C TRP A 132 -28.82 -14.71 20.10
N SER A 133 -28.76 -15.96 20.53
CA SER A 133 -27.79 -16.44 21.52
C SER A 133 -26.72 -17.25 20.81
N VAL A 134 -25.47 -16.75 20.80
CA VAL A 134 -24.35 -17.39 20.08
C VAL A 134 -23.37 -17.98 21.08
N SER A 135 -23.02 -19.26 20.95
CA SER A 135 -22.02 -19.93 21.79
C SER A 135 -20.60 -19.46 21.47
N ASN A 136 -19.65 -19.72 22.37
CA ASN A 136 -18.23 -19.65 22.01
C ASN A 136 -17.90 -20.73 20.96
N SER A 137 -16.84 -20.49 20.19
CA SER A 137 -16.32 -21.46 19.24
C SER A 137 -15.70 -22.66 19.96
N SER A 138 -16.00 -23.86 19.49
CA SER A 138 -15.39 -25.11 19.95
C SER A 138 -14.43 -25.61 18.89
N LEU A 139 -13.20 -25.93 19.30
CA LEU A 139 -12.15 -26.48 18.44
C LEU A 139 -11.94 -27.95 18.80
N ASN A 140 -12.08 -28.82 17.81
CA ASN A 140 -11.82 -30.25 17.93
C ASN A 140 -10.74 -30.67 16.93
N ILE A 141 -9.70 -31.32 17.43
CA ILE A 141 -8.64 -31.90 16.61
C ILE A 141 -8.61 -33.40 16.84
N SER A 142 -8.50 -34.15 15.75
CA SER A 142 -8.23 -35.58 15.82
C SER A 142 -7.07 -35.96 14.93
N GLN A 143 -6.19 -36.83 15.42
CA GLN A 143 -5.11 -37.46 14.68
C GLN A 143 -5.46 -38.93 14.51
N ASN A 144 -5.44 -39.47 13.29
CA ASN A 144 -5.90 -40.84 13.02
C ASN A 144 -7.30 -41.15 13.60
N ARG A 145 -8.21 -40.16 13.61
CA ARG A 145 -9.55 -40.22 14.22
C ARG A 145 -9.58 -40.34 15.75
N ILE A 146 -8.44 -40.17 16.41
CA ILE A 146 -8.33 -40.10 17.87
C ILE A 146 -8.34 -38.62 18.28
N PRO A 147 -9.32 -38.17 19.10
CA PRO A 147 -9.36 -36.80 19.58
C PRO A 147 -8.13 -36.45 20.43
N LEU A 148 -7.59 -35.24 20.24
CA LEU A 148 -6.49 -34.69 21.03
C LEU A 148 -7.04 -33.78 22.13
N LEU A 149 -6.50 -33.91 23.35
CA LEU A 149 -6.96 -33.17 24.53
C LEU A 149 -6.60 -31.68 24.46
N ASP A 150 -5.38 -31.36 24.03
CA ASP A 150 -4.91 -29.99 23.92
C ASP A 150 -4.87 -29.55 22.46
N SER A 151 -6.02 -29.10 21.96
CA SER A 151 -6.16 -28.72 20.56
C SER A 151 -5.41 -27.44 20.19
N GLU A 152 -5.15 -26.53 21.13
CA GLU A 152 -4.49 -25.26 20.82
C GLU A 152 -2.97 -25.43 20.66
N SER A 153 -2.32 -26.18 21.56
CA SER A 153 -0.88 -26.45 21.45
C SER A 153 -0.55 -27.26 20.20
N GLU A 154 -1.43 -28.16 19.78
CA GLU A 154 -1.28 -28.91 18.54
C GLU A 154 -1.37 -28.02 17.30
N ILE A 155 -2.22 -26.98 17.30
CA ILE A 155 -2.23 -25.99 16.20
C ILE A 155 -0.97 -25.14 16.22
N GLU A 156 -0.45 -24.75 17.38
CA GLU A 156 0.81 -24.03 17.47
C GLU A 156 1.99 -24.88 16.99
N ARG A 157 1.95 -26.20 17.24
CA ARG A 157 2.93 -27.17 16.74
C ARG A 157 2.84 -27.35 15.22
N LEU A 158 1.62 -27.52 14.68
CA LEU A 158 1.39 -27.73 13.25
C LEU A 158 1.63 -26.45 12.44
N PHE A 159 1.25 -25.29 12.98
CA PHE A 159 1.39 -23.99 12.33
C PHE A 159 1.88 -22.93 13.34
N PRO A 160 3.20 -22.81 13.56
CA PRO A 160 3.74 -21.83 14.50
C PRO A 160 3.36 -20.39 14.17
N SER A 161 3.01 -19.60 15.18
CA SER A 161 2.57 -18.20 15.04
C SER A 161 3.56 -17.31 14.29
N GLY A 162 4.87 -17.54 14.46
CA GLY A 162 5.94 -16.79 13.78
C GLY A 162 5.92 -16.91 12.25
N ILE A 163 5.45 -18.04 11.70
CA ILE A 163 5.45 -18.29 10.24
C ILE A 163 4.12 -17.97 9.56
N ARG A 164 3.00 -17.95 10.31
CA ARG A 164 1.62 -17.84 9.78
C ARG A 164 1.44 -16.69 8.79
N LYS A 165 1.96 -15.51 9.15
CA LYS A 165 1.84 -14.28 8.33
C LYS A 165 2.57 -14.36 6.99
N TYR A 166 3.54 -15.26 6.85
CA TYR A 166 4.33 -15.43 5.63
C TYR A 166 3.80 -16.57 4.74
N ILE A 167 3.19 -17.60 5.33
CA ILE A 167 2.56 -18.70 4.58
C ILE A 167 1.14 -18.36 4.13
N TRP A 168 0.37 -17.63 4.95
CA TRP A 168 -1.03 -17.27 4.70
C TRP A 168 -1.26 -15.77 4.77
N PHE A 169 -1.53 -15.16 3.63
CA PHE A 169 -1.77 -13.71 3.56
C PHE A 169 -2.78 -13.33 2.47
N GLN A 170 -3.39 -12.15 2.64
CA GLN A 170 -4.20 -11.49 1.62
C GLN A 170 -3.33 -10.48 0.84
N GLY A 171 -3.53 -10.34 -0.47
CA GLY A 171 -2.70 -9.47 -1.32
C GLY A 171 -2.56 -8.03 -0.81
N GLU A 172 -3.58 -7.48 -0.15
CA GLU A 172 -3.56 -6.15 0.46
C GLU A 172 -2.60 -6.05 1.67
N SER A 173 -2.46 -7.14 2.42
CA SER A 173 -1.55 -7.24 3.58
C SER A 173 -0.08 -7.42 3.19
N LEU A 174 0.23 -7.67 1.91
CA LEU A 174 1.61 -7.82 1.41
C LEU A 174 2.48 -6.61 1.74
N LYS A 175 1.92 -5.40 1.66
CA LYS A 175 2.63 -4.14 1.96
C LYS A 175 3.14 -4.09 3.41
N SER A 176 2.47 -4.77 4.33
CA SER A 176 2.83 -4.85 5.75
C SER A 176 3.77 -6.01 6.12
N LEU A 177 4.00 -6.97 5.21
CA LEU A 177 4.80 -8.17 5.54
C LEU A 177 6.31 -7.89 5.61
N ILE A 178 6.86 -7.23 4.58
CA ILE A 178 8.27 -6.83 4.53
C ILE A 178 8.38 -5.42 3.97
N ASN A 179 9.08 -4.56 4.70
CA ASN A 179 9.45 -3.23 4.24
C ASN A 179 10.91 -3.26 3.77
N LEU A 180 11.13 -3.26 2.46
CA LEU A 180 12.48 -3.27 1.86
C LEU A 180 13.36 -2.08 2.27
N ARG A 181 12.77 -1.05 2.90
CA ARG A 181 13.48 0.13 3.40
C ARG A 181 13.87 0.03 4.89
N ASP A 182 13.37 -0.97 5.61
CA ASP A 182 13.63 -1.16 7.03
C ASP A 182 14.32 -2.51 7.29
N LYS A 183 15.60 -2.44 7.68
CA LYS A 183 16.43 -3.61 8.01
C LYS A 183 15.85 -4.46 9.14
N LYS A 184 15.04 -3.88 10.04
CA LYS A 184 14.41 -4.64 11.14
C LYS A 184 13.45 -5.69 10.60
N THR A 185 12.67 -5.37 9.57
CA THR A 185 11.65 -6.30 9.06
C THR A 185 12.25 -7.56 8.45
N LEU A 186 13.38 -7.46 7.74
CA LEU A 186 14.07 -8.64 7.21
C LEU A 186 14.74 -9.43 8.33
N LYS A 187 15.35 -8.75 9.31
CA LYS A 187 15.93 -9.39 10.49
C LYS A 187 14.87 -10.18 11.25
N ASP A 188 13.72 -9.57 11.54
CA ASP A 188 12.58 -10.23 12.21
C ASP A 188 12.06 -11.42 11.38
N ALA A 189 12.02 -11.32 10.04
CA ALA A 189 11.62 -12.43 9.18
C ALA A 189 12.62 -13.60 9.24
N VAL A 190 13.92 -13.31 9.25
CA VAL A 190 14.95 -14.35 9.39
C VAL A 190 14.90 -14.97 10.79
N GLU A 191 14.75 -14.19 11.85
CA GLU A 191 14.62 -14.69 13.22
C GLU A 191 13.34 -15.52 13.44
N HIS A 192 12.23 -15.19 12.80
CA HIS A 192 10.97 -15.91 13.03
C HIS A 192 10.70 -17.08 12.07
N ILE A 193 11.27 -17.06 10.87
CA ILE A 193 11.01 -18.08 9.85
C ILE A 193 12.17 -19.06 9.71
N SER A 194 13.41 -18.59 9.80
CA SER A 194 14.55 -19.46 9.45
C SER A 194 14.89 -20.45 10.57
N TYR A 195 15.71 -21.43 10.22
CA TYR A 195 16.30 -22.37 11.17
C TYR A 195 17.49 -21.77 11.96
N TYR A 196 17.89 -20.52 11.69
CA TYR A 196 18.99 -19.86 12.38
C TYR A 196 18.84 -19.76 13.92
N PRO A 197 17.65 -19.50 14.50
CA PRO A 197 17.46 -19.44 15.96
C PRO A 197 17.77 -20.76 16.69
N TYR A 198 17.84 -21.90 15.99
CA TYR A 198 18.31 -23.15 16.61
C TYR A 198 19.80 -23.08 16.96
N TYR A 199 20.63 -22.44 16.13
CA TYR A 199 22.05 -22.25 16.42
C TYR A 199 22.27 -21.26 17.56
N GLU A 200 21.48 -20.18 17.63
CA GLU A 200 21.53 -19.24 18.77
C GLU A 200 21.18 -19.93 20.09
N ARG A 201 20.08 -20.69 20.10
CA ARG A 201 19.68 -21.46 21.29
C ARG A 201 20.75 -22.48 21.69
N MET A 202 21.37 -23.15 20.74
CA MET A 202 22.45 -24.11 21.02
C MET A 202 23.65 -23.41 21.67
N TYR A 203 24.09 -22.27 21.14
CA TYR A 203 25.16 -21.45 21.69
C TYR A 203 24.82 -20.97 23.11
N ASP A 204 23.61 -20.48 23.34
CA ASP A 204 23.16 -20.01 24.66
C ASP A 204 23.13 -21.12 25.70
N ILE A 205 22.66 -22.32 25.33
CA ILE A 205 22.63 -23.48 26.21
C ILE A 205 24.05 -23.88 26.63
N ILE A 206 24.99 -23.91 25.69
CA ILE A 206 26.38 -24.28 25.97
C ILE A 206 27.04 -23.25 26.88
N ASN A 207 26.85 -21.95 26.64
CA ASN A 207 27.41 -20.92 27.51
C ASN A 207 26.86 -20.99 28.94
N LYS A 208 25.55 -21.24 29.09
CA LYS A 208 24.96 -21.49 30.42
C LYS A 208 25.52 -22.74 31.08
N ALA A 209 25.83 -23.77 30.30
CA ALA A 209 26.46 -24.99 30.81
C ALA A 209 27.90 -24.73 31.29
N ILE A 210 28.68 -23.92 30.55
CA ILE A 210 30.04 -23.53 30.94
C ILE A 210 30.04 -22.88 32.33
N SER A 211 29.23 -21.85 32.57
CA SER A 211 29.20 -21.18 33.88
C SER A 211 28.92 -22.15 35.04
N LYS A 212 28.06 -23.16 34.81
CA LYS A 212 27.75 -24.21 35.79
C LYS A 212 28.93 -25.16 36.01
N ILE A 213 29.62 -25.55 34.95
CA ILE A 213 30.77 -26.45 35.02
C ILE A 213 31.95 -25.74 35.69
N GLU A 214 32.17 -24.45 35.43
CA GLU A 214 33.21 -23.66 36.10
C GLU A 214 32.97 -23.55 37.61
N PHE A 215 31.70 -23.44 38.04
CA PHE A 215 31.35 -23.46 39.46
C PHE A 215 31.64 -24.84 40.11
N LEU A 216 31.29 -25.93 39.42
CA LEU A 216 31.58 -27.29 39.89
C LEU A 216 33.08 -27.57 39.98
N GLU A 217 33.84 -27.15 38.97
CA GLU A 217 35.31 -27.22 38.96
C GLU A 217 35.91 -26.48 40.14
N GLY A 218 35.44 -25.25 40.41
CA GLY A 218 35.91 -24.44 41.53
C GLY A 218 35.71 -25.11 42.89
N ASN A 219 34.54 -25.74 43.11
CA ASN A 219 34.25 -26.46 44.35
C ASN A 219 35.08 -27.74 44.49
N ALA A 220 35.20 -28.53 43.42
CA ALA A 220 35.95 -29.77 43.46
C ALA A 220 37.46 -29.55 43.63
N LEU A 221 38.01 -28.48 43.01
CA LEU A 221 39.39 -28.06 43.22
C LEU A 221 39.65 -27.51 44.64
N GLN A 222 38.64 -26.91 45.28
CA GLN A 222 38.72 -26.50 46.69
C GLN A 222 38.73 -27.70 47.64
N GLU A 223 37.91 -28.72 47.38
CA GLU A 223 37.85 -29.93 48.21
C GLU A 223 39.10 -30.82 48.06
N ALA A 224 39.67 -30.89 46.85
CA ALA A 224 40.81 -31.76 46.56
C ALA A 224 42.17 -31.18 46.99
N ASN A 225 42.30 -29.86 47.19
CA ASN A 225 43.56 -29.22 47.58
C ASN A 225 43.59 -28.89 49.08
N SER A 226 44.53 -29.50 49.81
CA SER A 226 44.70 -29.31 51.27
C SER A 226 45.44 -28.01 51.66
N ASP A 227 46.01 -27.31 50.68
CA ASP A 227 46.91 -26.17 50.88
C ASP A 227 46.13 -24.85 50.96
N LYS A 228 46.12 -24.18 52.12
CA LYS A 228 45.30 -22.98 52.40
C LYS A 228 45.45 -21.87 51.34
N LYS A 229 46.65 -21.68 50.79
CA LYS A 229 46.92 -20.64 49.79
C LYS A 229 46.30 -20.95 48.42
N ILE A 230 46.23 -22.23 48.05
CA ILE A 230 45.60 -22.66 46.79
C ILE A 230 44.08 -22.56 46.94
N ALA A 231 43.54 -22.99 48.09
CA ALA A 231 42.12 -22.88 48.39
C ALA A 231 41.63 -21.41 48.43
N ASP A 232 42.38 -20.50 49.06
CA ASP A 232 42.05 -19.06 49.09
C ASP A 232 42.11 -18.42 47.68
N ALA A 233 43.11 -18.77 46.87
CA ALA A 233 43.21 -18.28 45.49
C ALA A 233 42.04 -18.77 44.62
N LEU A 234 41.66 -20.05 44.73
CA LEU A 234 40.50 -20.62 44.04
C LEU A 234 39.19 -19.97 44.50
N LYS A 235 39.06 -19.69 45.80
CA LYS A 235 37.91 -18.97 46.35
C LYS A 235 37.77 -17.59 45.73
N HIS A 236 38.84 -16.80 45.70
CA HIS A 236 38.82 -15.48 45.07
C HIS A 236 38.54 -15.55 43.56
N ILE A 237 39.06 -16.56 42.85
CA ILE A 237 38.73 -16.79 41.44
C ILE A 237 37.22 -17.03 41.26
N SER A 238 36.63 -17.91 42.08
CA SER A 238 35.19 -18.20 42.02
C SER A 238 34.33 -16.98 42.35
N GLU A 239 34.70 -16.21 43.38
CA GLU A 239 34.00 -14.99 43.79
C GLU A 239 34.06 -13.89 42.72
N TYR A 240 35.24 -13.68 42.11
CA TYR A 240 35.39 -12.68 41.05
C TYR A 240 34.67 -13.09 39.76
N ARG A 241 34.64 -14.38 39.41
CA ARG A 241 33.85 -14.87 38.28
C ARG A 241 32.36 -14.65 38.49
N GLN A 242 31.83 -15.02 39.65
CA GLN A 242 30.42 -14.80 39.97
C GLN A 242 30.07 -13.30 39.96
N GLN A 243 30.95 -12.44 40.46
CA GLN A 243 30.77 -10.99 40.38
C GLN A 243 30.77 -10.46 38.94
N ILE A 244 31.61 -11.01 38.06
CA ILE A 244 31.63 -10.66 36.64
C ILE A 244 30.33 -11.09 35.95
N ASP A 245 29.84 -12.29 36.24
CA ASP A 245 28.57 -12.78 35.71
C ASP A 245 27.39 -11.89 36.16
N ASP A 246 27.30 -11.57 37.45
CA ASP A 246 26.27 -10.67 37.99
C ASP A 246 26.36 -9.25 37.37
N LEU A 247 27.56 -8.76 37.09
CA LEU A 247 27.78 -7.46 36.45
C LEU A 247 27.43 -7.49 34.95
N ASN A 248 27.71 -8.60 34.27
CA ASN A 248 27.33 -8.80 32.87
C ASN A 248 25.80 -8.91 32.72
N GLU A 249 25.11 -9.64 33.60
CA GLU A 249 23.64 -9.67 33.59
C GLU A 249 23.04 -8.26 33.81
N LYS A 250 23.60 -7.48 34.73
CA LYS A 250 23.19 -6.09 34.94
C LYS A 250 23.46 -5.21 33.72
N LYS A 251 24.59 -5.43 33.03
CA LYS A 251 24.94 -4.70 31.81
C LYS A 251 23.95 -5.02 30.69
N ASP A 252 23.65 -6.30 30.46
CA ASP A 252 22.71 -6.73 29.42
C ASP A 252 21.30 -6.18 29.67
N GLN A 253 20.86 -6.14 30.94
CA GLN A 253 19.58 -5.53 31.29
C GLN A 253 19.58 -4.02 31.01
N LEU A 254 20.65 -3.31 31.38
CA LEU A 254 20.78 -1.87 31.11
C LEU A 254 20.85 -1.57 29.60
N GLU A 255 21.46 -2.45 28.80
CA GLU A 255 21.50 -2.32 27.34
C GLU A 255 20.11 -2.48 26.73
N LYS A 256 19.33 -3.48 27.17
CA LYS A 256 17.93 -3.67 26.76
C LYS A 256 17.07 -2.46 27.11
N ASP A 257 17.14 -1.99 28.35
CA ASP A 257 16.41 -0.80 28.80
C ASP A 257 16.79 0.45 27.99
N ALA A 258 18.08 0.59 27.64
CA ALA A 258 18.56 1.69 26.81
C ALA A 258 18.06 1.61 25.35
N GLU A 259 17.97 0.40 24.78
CA GLU A 259 17.40 0.19 23.44
C GLU A 259 15.90 0.48 23.40
N GLU A 260 15.15 0.07 24.41
CA GLU A 260 13.73 0.38 24.54
C GLU A 260 13.50 1.89 24.60
N ILE A 261 14.21 2.61 25.47
CA ILE A 261 14.09 4.07 25.59
C ILE A 261 14.52 4.75 24.28
N LYS A 262 15.55 4.26 23.61
CA LYS A 262 15.98 4.79 22.31
C LYS A 262 14.89 4.64 21.25
N SER A 263 14.20 3.51 21.21
CA SER A 263 13.07 3.30 20.29
C SER A 263 11.93 4.31 20.53
N VAL A 264 11.67 4.66 21.80
CA VAL A 264 10.68 5.69 22.17
C VAL A 264 11.14 7.07 21.69
N ILE A 265 12.41 7.40 21.88
CA ILE A 265 13.00 8.67 21.38
C ILE A 265 12.87 8.77 19.86
N ASP A 266 13.16 7.69 19.13
CA ASP A 266 13.03 7.65 17.67
C ASP A 266 11.59 7.85 17.21
N ASN A 267 10.62 7.22 17.91
CA ASN A 267 9.19 7.45 17.67
C ASN A 267 8.78 8.92 17.94
N CYS A 268 9.27 9.52 19.03
CA CYS A 268 9.03 10.95 19.30
C CYS A 268 9.62 11.84 18.20
N ASN A 269 10.83 11.54 17.71
CA ASN A 269 11.46 12.29 16.62
C ASN A 269 10.67 12.16 15.30
N ALA A 270 10.15 10.98 15.00
CA ALA A 270 9.29 10.77 13.83
C ALA A 270 8.00 11.62 13.92
N LYS A 271 7.35 11.64 15.09
CA LYS A 271 6.17 12.48 15.34
C LYS A 271 6.46 13.97 15.18
N ILE A 272 7.58 14.46 15.73
CA ILE A 272 7.99 15.88 15.60
C ILE A 272 8.18 16.26 14.12
N LYS A 273 8.88 15.42 13.34
CA LYS A 273 9.06 15.64 11.89
C LYS A 273 7.72 15.64 11.13
N ALA A 274 6.79 14.76 11.50
CA ALA A 274 5.45 14.73 10.92
C ALA A 274 4.69 16.03 11.21
N CYS A 275 4.77 16.56 12.43
CA CYS A 275 4.16 17.84 12.79
C CYS A 275 4.75 19.01 11.97
N ASP A 276 6.08 19.06 11.79
CA ASP A 276 6.73 20.14 11.04
C ASP A 276 6.40 20.10 9.54
N THR A 277 6.37 18.91 8.96
CA THR A 277 5.97 18.72 7.55
C THR A 277 4.51 19.06 7.34
N TYR A 278 3.63 18.69 8.28
CA TYR A 278 2.22 19.07 8.24
C TYR A 278 2.03 20.59 8.31
N LYS A 279 2.76 21.30 9.20
CA LYS A 279 2.70 22.78 9.29
C LYS A 279 3.04 23.44 7.95
N LYS A 280 4.09 22.96 7.28
CA LYS A 280 4.47 23.46 5.94
C LYS A 280 3.39 23.19 4.91
N LEU A 281 2.84 21.98 4.88
CA LEU A 281 1.75 21.62 3.95
C LEU A 281 0.50 22.48 4.15
N VAL A 282 0.13 22.81 5.39
CA VAL A 282 -1.04 23.69 5.65
C VAL A 282 -0.82 25.10 5.12
N ILE A 283 0.40 25.64 5.25
CA ILE A 283 0.77 26.94 4.69
C ILE A 283 0.71 26.88 3.16
N ASP A 284 1.33 25.87 2.56
CA ASP A 284 1.35 25.69 1.10
C ASP A 284 -0.06 25.52 0.51
N ILE A 285 -0.96 24.83 1.21
CA ILE A 285 -2.37 24.69 0.81
C ILE A 285 -3.06 26.04 0.83
N LYS A 286 -2.91 26.83 1.90
CA LYS A 286 -3.52 28.17 1.99
C LYS A 286 -3.02 29.08 0.88
N GLU A 287 -1.70 29.15 0.65
CA GLU A 287 -1.13 29.96 -0.43
C GLU A 287 -1.62 29.51 -1.81
N THR A 288 -1.80 28.21 -2.02
CA THR A 288 -2.32 27.67 -3.29
C THR A 288 -3.80 27.99 -3.45
N GLN A 289 -4.58 27.97 -2.37
CA GLN A 289 -5.99 28.35 -2.37
C GLN A 289 -6.21 29.83 -2.65
N ASP A 290 -5.37 30.71 -2.09
CA ASP A 290 -5.44 32.14 -2.36
C ASP A 290 -5.09 32.44 -3.83
N LYS A 291 -4.03 31.81 -4.36
CA LYS A 291 -3.70 31.89 -5.80
C LYS A 291 -4.83 31.37 -6.69
N LEU A 292 -5.51 30.29 -6.28
CA LEU A 292 -6.66 29.77 -7.02
C LEU A 292 -7.81 30.77 -7.08
N LYS A 293 -8.11 31.47 -5.97
CA LYS A 293 -9.14 32.51 -5.95
C LYS A 293 -8.77 33.69 -6.84
N ASP A 294 -7.51 34.12 -6.81
CA ASP A 294 -7.03 35.23 -7.66
C ASP A 294 -7.16 34.89 -9.15
N VAL A 295 -6.71 33.69 -9.54
CA VAL A 295 -6.78 33.21 -10.93
C VAL A 295 -8.24 32.97 -11.36
N GLN A 296 -9.10 32.47 -10.47
CA GLN A 296 -10.53 32.33 -10.73
C GLN A 296 -11.19 33.67 -10.99
N THR A 297 -10.88 34.68 -10.17
CA THR A 297 -11.40 36.05 -10.32
C THR A 297 -10.90 36.68 -11.62
N GLY A 298 -9.63 36.49 -11.96
CA GLY A 298 -9.07 36.92 -13.24
C GLY A 298 -9.77 36.27 -14.45
N LEU A 299 -10.08 34.97 -14.35
CA LEU A 299 -10.78 34.25 -15.41
C LEU A 299 -12.23 34.72 -15.58
N THR A 300 -12.95 35.04 -14.50
CA THR A 300 -14.29 35.64 -14.59
C THR A 300 -14.24 37.00 -15.25
N ASN A 301 -13.29 37.86 -14.87
CA ASN A 301 -13.15 39.18 -15.48
C ASN A 301 -12.83 39.10 -16.98
N LEU A 302 -11.98 38.16 -17.41
CA LEU A 302 -11.69 37.93 -18.82
C LEU A 302 -12.91 37.42 -19.61
N ARG A 303 -13.76 36.60 -18.99
CA ARG A 303 -15.01 36.13 -19.59
C ARG A 303 -16.04 37.24 -19.72
N GLU A 304 -16.14 38.11 -18.72
CA GLU A 304 -16.99 39.31 -18.77
C GLU A 304 -16.53 40.25 -19.90
N GLN A 305 -15.21 40.51 -20.01
CA GLN A 305 -14.66 41.29 -21.13
C GLN A 305 -14.97 40.69 -22.50
N ARG A 306 -14.93 39.35 -22.62
CA ARG A 306 -15.33 38.65 -23.84
C ARG A 306 -16.82 38.89 -24.13
N ASP A 307 -17.68 38.76 -23.13
CA ASP A 307 -19.13 38.90 -23.30
C ASP A 307 -19.52 40.35 -23.64
N ASP A 308 -18.84 41.33 -23.07
CA ASP A 308 -18.97 42.75 -23.43
C ASP A 308 -18.54 43.02 -24.88
N LEU A 309 -17.42 42.43 -25.32
CA LEU A 309 -16.93 42.58 -26.70
C LEU A 309 -17.86 41.90 -27.71
N LEU A 310 -18.39 40.72 -27.38
CA LEU A 310 -19.39 40.02 -28.20
C LEU A 310 -20.69 40.83 -28.29
N SER A 311 -21.13 41.42 -27.18
CA SER A 311 -22.41 42.15 -27.11
C SER A 311 -22.33 43.49 -27.82
N ASN A 312 -21.24 44.24 -27.66
CA ASN A 312 -21.15 45.63 -28.14
C ASN A 312 -20.48 45.74 -29.52
N SER A 313 -19.48 44.91 -29.81
CA SER A 313 -18.63 45.11 -31.00
C SER A 313 -18.92 44.10 -32.11
N CYS A 314 -19.24 42.83 -31.80
CA CYS A 314 -19.49 41.83 -32.86
C CYS A 314 -20.76 42.11 -33.69
N ILE A 315 -21.73 42.87 -33.16
CA ILE A 315 -22.90 43.31 -33.92
C ILE A 315 -22.49 44.17 -35.12
N LEU A 316 -21.39 44.93 -35.00
CA LEU A 316 -20.85 45.79 -36.06
C LEU A 316 -20.16 45.00 -37.18
N ARG A 317 -19.90 43.70 -37.00
CA ARG A 317 -19.24 42.88 -38.03
C ARG A 317 -20.09 42.72 -39.30
N GLY A 318 -21.42 42.70 -39.15
CA GLY A 318 -22.35 42.57 -40.27
C GLY A 318 -22.53 43.86 -41.09
N THR A 319 -22.01 44.99 -40.62
CA THR A 319 -22.26 46.30 -41.23
C THR A 319 -21.17 46.73 -42.22
N THR A 320 -20.08 45.97 -42.36
CA THR A 320 -18.98 46.28 -43.29
C THR A 320 -19.45 46.59 -44.72
N PRO A 321 -20.32 45.77 -45.35
CA PRO A 321 -20.79 46.08 -46.72
C PRO A 321 -21.63 47.37 -46.79
N MET A 322 -22.31 47.73 -45.70
CA MET A 322 -23.10 48.96 -45.63
C MET A 322 -22.20 50.19 -45.49
N ILE A 323 -21.10 50.07 -44.74
CA ILE A 323 -20.08 51.11 -44.58
C ILE A 323 -19.35 51.35 -45.91
N GLU A 324 -18.93 50.29 -46.60
CA GLU A 324 -18.30 50.37 -47.92
C GLU A 324 -19.22 51.04 -48.94
N ARG A 325 -20.50 50.63 -48.98
CA ARG A 325 -21.50 51.25 -49.85
C ARG A 325 -21.73 52.73 -49.51
N CYS A 326 -21.70 53.10 -48.23
CA CYS A 326 -21.82 54.49 -47.79
C CYS A 326 -20.63 55.33 -48.29
N LEU A 327 -19.40 54.82 -48.15
CA LEU A 327 -18.20 55.50 -48.64
C LEU A 327 -18.22 55.65 -50.17
N GLN A 328 -18.64 54.62 -50.90
CA GLN A 328 -18.80 54.68 -52.36
C GLN A 328 -19.85 55.71 -52.80
N MET A 329 -20.97 55.83 -52.07
CA MET A 329 -21.99 56.85 -52.37
C MET A 329 -21.47 58.27 -52.16
N ILE A 330 -20.64 58.49 -51.14
CA ILE A 330 -20.00 59.79 -50.86
C ILE A 330 -18.97 60.12 -51.95
N GLU A 331 -18.16 59.14 -52.36
CA GLU A 331 -17.16 59.28 -53.42
C GLU A 331 -17.82 59.64 -54.76
N ASN A 332 -18.85 58.87 -55.18
CA ASN A 332 -19.63 59.15 -56.39
C ASN A 332 -20.30 60.53 -56.37
N TYR A 333 -20.76 61.01 -55.20
CA TYR A 333 -21.33 62.34 -55.06
C TYR A 333 -20.27 63.42 -55.28
N ARG A 334 -19.07 63.28 -54.68
CA ARG A 334 -17.96 64.22 -54.88
C ARG A 334 -17.55 64.31 -56.34
N ASP A 335 -17.41 63.17 -57.02
CA ASP A 335 -17.08 63.09 -58.45
C ASP A 335 -18.16 63.74 -59.34
N SER A 336 -19.43 63.69 -58.93
CA SER A 336 -20.53 64.34 -59.65
C SER A 336 -20.59 65.87 -59.46
N THR A 337 -20.01 66.38 -58.37
CA THR A 337 -19.98 67.81 -58.03
C THR A 337 -18.73 68.54 -58.50
N SER A 338 -17.66 67.84 -58.84
CA SER A 338 -16.39 68.38 -59.33
C SER A 338 -16.44 68.74 -60.82
N THR A 339 -17.38 69.61 -61.22
CA THR A 339 -17.22 70.39 -62.46
C THR A 339 -16.59 71.74 -62.10
N ASP A 340 -15.29 71.82 -62.38
CA ASP A 340 -14.32 72.86 -62.08
C ASP A 340 -14.62 74.25 -62.67
N ILE A 341 -15.33 75.14 -61.96
CA ILE A 341 -15.14 76.59 -62.12
C ILE A 341 -15.34 77.27 -60.76
N ASP A 342 -14.28 77.92 -60.24
CA ASP A 342 -14.33 78.64 -58.97
C ASP A 342 -15.18 79.92 -59.05
N GLU A 343 -16.01 80.17 -58.03
CA GLU A 343 -16.93 81.31 -57.98
C GLU A 343 -16.17 82.66 -58.04
N GLU A 344 -14.94 82.69 -57.52
CA GLU A 344 -14.06 83.87 -57.56
C GLU A 344 -13.54 84.16 -58.98
N GLU A 345 -13.23 83.14 -59.77
CA GLU A 345 -12.79 83.33 -61.16
C GLU A 345 -13.93 83.90 -62.01
N LEU A 346 -15.17 83.43 -61.83
CA LEU A 346 -16.34 83.98 -62.52
C LEU A 346 -16.64 85.43 -62.11
N LYS A 347 -16.44 85.80 -60.84
CA LYS A 347 -16.56 87.19 -60.37
C LYS A 347 -15.46 88.09 -60.94
N GLN A 348 -14.23 87.59 -61.06
CA GLN A 348 -13.14 88.34 -61.69
C GLN A 348 -13.40 88.57 -63.18
N ILE A 349 -13.91 87.57 -63.90
CA ILE A 349 -14.28 87.70 -65.32
C ILE A 349 -15.34 88.79 -65.53
N LEU A 350 -16.35 88.86 -64.64
CA LEU A 350 -17.38 89.90 -64.70
C LEU A 350 -16.86 91.30 -64.33
N TYR A 351 -15.90 91.40 -63.39
CA TYR A 351 -15.33 92.69 -62.98
C TYR A 351 -14.37 93.26 -64.01
N GLN A 352 -13.53 92.41 -64.62
CA GLN A 352 -12.55 92.83 -65.63
C GLN A 352 -13.16 92.96 -67.03
N GLY A 353 -14.38 92.46 -67.26
CA GLY A 353 -15.06 92.51 -68.56
C GLY A 353 -14.33 91.71 -69.63
N ARG A 354 -13.59 90.67 -69.24
CA ARG A 354 -12.76 89.85 -70.12
C ARG A 354 -12.60 88.44 -69.56
N CYS A 355 -12.73 87.42 -70.40
CA CYS A 355 -12.56 86.03 -69.99
C CYS A 355 -11.08 85.71 -69.70
N SER A 356 -10.77 85.14 -68.53
CA SER A 356 -9.42 84.79 -68.10
C SER A 356 -8.82 83.57 -68.79
N VAL A 357 -9.64 82.72 -69.44
CA VAL A 357 -9.18 81.52 -70.15
C VAL A 357 -8.96 81.79 -71.65
N CYS A 358 -9.86 82.53 -72.31
CA CYS A 358 -9.80 82.75 -73.77
C CYS A 358 -9.59 84.22 -74.19
N GLY A 359 -9.63 85.19 -73.26
CA GLY A 359 -9.31 86.59 -73.54
C GLY A 359 -10.40 87.41 -74.25
N SER A 360 -11.59 86.85 -74.49
CA SER A 360 -12.71 87.56 -75.14
C SER A 360 -13.32 88.64 -74.22
N HIS A 361 -13.70 89.79 -74.80
CA HIS A 361 -14.35 90.88 -74.07
C HIS A 361 -15.83 90.60 -73.81
N ILE A 362 -16.25 90.76 -72.56
CA ILE A 362 -17.63 90.56 -72.13
C ILE A 362 -18.24 91.93 -71.86
N ARG A 363 -19.33 92.25 -72.54
CA ARG A 363 -20.03 93.53 -72.41
C ARG A 363 -21.21 93.40 -71.44
N PRO A 364 -21.51 94.42 -70.62
CA PRO A 364 -22.71 94.42 -69.79
C PRO A 364 -23.96 94.26 -70.68
N GLN A 365 -24.87 93.34 -70.31
CA GLN A 365 -26.10 92.98 -71.05
C GLN A 365 -25.92 92.15 -72.34
N SER A 366 -24.81 91.42 -72.51
CA SER A 366 -24.71 90.40 -73.56
C SER A 366 -25.23 89.04 -73.06
N GLU A 367 -25.63 88.13 -73.97
CA GLU A 367 -26.11 86.78 -73.60
C GLU A 367 -25.08 86.01 -72.77
N GLU A 368 -23.78 86.24 -73.03
CA GLU A 368 -22.69 85.62 -72.28
C GLU A 368 -22.54 86.21 -70.88
N TYR A 369 -22.78 87.51 -70.72
CA TYR A 369 -22.78 88.19 -69.41
C TYR A 369 -23.96 87.71 -68.55
N ASP A 370 -25.14 87.57 -69.15
CA ASP A 370 -26.33 87.06 -68.47
C ASP A 370 -26.22 85.56 -68.14
N TYR A 371 -25.60 84.75 -69.00
CA TYR A 371 -25.31 83.34 -68.70
C TYR A 371 -24.36 83.19 -67.51
N ILE A 372 -23.30 84.00 -67.45
CA ILE A 372 -22.35 83.97 -66.33
C ILE A 372 -23.03 84.45 -65.04
N LEU A 373 -23.85 85.50 -65.10
CA LEU A 373 -24.64 85.97 -63.96
C LEU A 373 -25.67 84.96 -63.47
N ASP A 374 -26.37 84.28 -64.38
CA ASP A 374 -27.35 83.26 -64.03
C ASP A 374 -26.66 82.03 -63.43
N LYS A 375 -25.48 81.65 -63.95
CA LYS A 375 -24.64 80.60 -63.37
C LYS A 375 -24.12 80.98 -61.98
N LEU A 376 -23.68 82.23 -61.78
CA LEU A 376 -23.29 82.76 -60.46
C LEU A 376 -24.47 82.82 -59.48
N ARG A 377 -25.68 83.15 -59.94
CA ARG A 377 -26.90 83.11 -59.11
C ARG A 377 -27.27 81.68 -58.75
N SER A 378 -27.15 80.74 -59.68
CA SER A 378 -27.36 79.31 -59.42
C SER A 378 -26.33 78.75 -58.42
N MET A 379 -25.09 79.25 -58.43
CA MET A 379 -24.08 78.92 -57.40
C MET A 379 -24.37 79.57 -56.04
N ASN A 380 -24.82 80.84 -56.00
CA ASN A 380 -25.17 81.53 -54.75
C ASN A 380 -26.41 80.92 -54.05
N SER A 381 -27.29 80.25 -54.80
CA SER A 381 -28.40 79.46 -54.23
C SER A 381 -27.93 78.17 -53.53
N ARG A 382 -26.67 77.75 -53.73
CA ARG A 382 -26.03 76.60 -53.08
C ARG A 382 -25.44 76.93 -51.70
N THR A 383 -25.91 77.95 -50.99
CA THR A 383 -25.45 78.26 -49.62
C THR A 383 -25.67 77.11 -48.62
N ASN A 384 -26.51 76.13 -48.93
CA ASN A 384 -26.68 74.89 -48.17
C ASN A 384 -25.62 73.80 -48.43
N THR A 385 -24.72 73.93 -49.41
CA THR A 385 -23.74 72.87 -49.72
C THR A 385 -22.58 72.81 -48.73
N LYS A 386 -22.09 73.95 -48.20
CA LYS A 386 -20.99 73.93 -47.21
C LYS A 386 -21.35 73.18 -45.92
N ASN A 387 -22.57 73.35 -45.43
CA ASN A 387 -23.08 72.60 -44.26
C ASN A 387 -23.28 71.12 -44.60
N PHE A 388 -23.66 70.81 -45.83
CA PHE A 388 -23.83 69.44 -46.31
C PHE A 388 -22.48 68.73 -46.49
N ASP A 389 -21.47 69.40 -47.05
CA ASP A 389 -20.12 68.86 -47.22
C ASP A 389 -19.42 68.64 -45.87
N MET A 390 -19.64 69.53 -44.90
CA MET A 390 -19.18 69.33 -43.51
C MET A 390 -19.86 68.11 -42.86
N LEU A 391 -21.15 67.91 -43.12
CA LEU A 391 -21.91 66.76 -42.65
C LEU A 391 -21.46 65.46 -43.35
N LEU A 392 -21.19 65.50 -44.66
CA LEU A 392 -20.60 64.38 -45.42
C LEU A 392 -19.20 64.02 -44.90
N GLY A 393 -18.36 65.01 -44.62
CA GLY A 393 -17.05 64.79 -43.99
C GLY A 393 -17.17 64.15 -42.60
N THR A 394 -18.13 64.59 -41.81
CA THR A 394 -18.41 63.98 -40.49
C THR A 394 -18.89 62.53 -40.61
N ILE A 395 -19.76 62.24 -41.60
CA ILE A 395 -20.23 60.88 -41.88
C ILE A 395 -19.08 60.00 -42.37
N GLU A 396 -18.23 60.51 -43.26
CA GLU A 396 -17.05 59.80 -43.77
C GLU A 396 -16.05 59.47 -42.65
N ASP A 397 -15.76 60.43 -41.78
CA ASP A 397 -14.88 60.23 -40.62
C ASP A 397 -15.44 59.20 -39.65
N ASN A 398 -16.74 59.22 -39.39
CA ASN A 398 -17.41 58.23 -38.55
C ASN A 398 -17.42 56.84 -39.22
N ALA A 399 -17.68 56.77 -40.52
CA ALA A 399 -17.63 55.53 -41.30
C ALA A 399 -16.22 54.90 -41.26
N LYS A 400 -15.17 55.71 -41.44
CA LYS A 400 -13.76 55.27 -41.33
C LYS A 400 -13.40 54.81 -39.91
N LYS A 401 -13.86 55.53 -38.87
CA LYS A 401 -13.68 55.12 -37.46
C LYS A 401 -14.32 53.77 -37.18
N ILE A 402 -15.58 53.58 -37.60
CA ILE A 402 -16.29 52.31 -37.42
C ILE A 402 -15.59 51.19 -38.20
N SER A 403 -15.16 51.44 -39.44
CA SER A 403 -14.40 50.47 -40.24
C SER A 403 -13.11 50.02 -39.54
N LYS A 404 -12.35 50.95 -38.95
CA LYS A 404 -11.11 50.65 -38.21
C LYS A 404 -11.38 49.88 -36.91
N SER A 405 -12.46 50.23 -36.21
CA SER A 405 -12.91 49.47 -35.04
C SER A 405 -13.29 48.04 -35.44
N VAL A 406 -14.05 47.86 -36.52
CA VAL A 406 -14.48 46.53 -37.01
C VAL A 406 -13.29 45.64 -37.40
N SER A 407 -12.25 46.20 -38.03
CA SER A 407 -11.05 45.43 -38.38
C SER A 407 -10.22 44.96 -37.19
N ASN A 408 -10.29 45.66 -36.05
CA ASN A 408 -9.52 45.32 -34.85
C ASN A 408 -10.20 44.27 -33.96
N ILE A 409 -11.51 44.06 -34.11
CA ILE A 409 -12.29 43.11 -33.30
C ILE A 409 -11.71 41.70 -33.36
N ASP A 410 -11.27 41.25 -34.54
CA ASP A 410 -10.76 39.88 -34.72
C ASP A 410 -9.44 39.65 -33.96
N GLU A 411 -8.54 40.64 -33.93
CA GLU A 411 -7.28 40.54 -33.18
C GLU A 411 -7.50 40.68 -31.67
N GLU A 412 -8.37 41.59 -31.24
CA GLU A 412 -8.78 41.72 -29.84
C GLU A 412 -9.45 40.45 -29.31
N TYR A 413 -10.31 39.82 -30.12
CA TYR A 413 -10.98 38.57 -29.78
C TYR A 413 -9.99 37.39 -29.68
N LYS A 414 -9.06 37.26 -30.65
CA LYS A 414 -8.02 36.22 -30.60
C LYS A 414 -7.12 36.36 -29.38
N THR A 415 -6.68 37.58 -29.06
CA THR A 415 -5.81 37.83 -27.90
C THR A 415 -6.53 37.57 -26.59
N LEU A 416 -7.81 37.94 -26.47
CA LEU A 416 -8.65 37.59 -25.31
C LEU A 416 -8.81 36.08 -25.14
N ILE A 417 -9.09 35.34 -26.22
CA ILE A 417 -9.19 33.87 -26.17
C ILE A 417 -7.88 33.22 -25.72
N SER A 418 -6.73 33.68 -26.24
CA SER A 418 -5.43 33.16 -25.82
C SER A 418 -5.23 33.33 -24.32
N ARG A 419 -5.50 34.52 -23.79
CA ARG A 419 -5.41 34.81 -22.35
C ARG A 419 -6.36 33.98 -21.52
N ILE A 420 -7.59 33.74 -22.00
CA ILE A 420 -8.57 32.88 -21.33
C ILE A 420 -8.05 31.44 -21.25
N ASN A 421 -7.49 30.91 -22.34
CA ASN A 421 -6.95 29.55 -22.38
C ASN A 421 -5.72 29.41 -21.48
N GLU A 422 -4.76 30.33 -21.55
CA GLU A 422 -3.57 30.34 -20.67
C GLU A 422 -3.95 30.42 -19.18
N THR A 423 -4.93 31.26 -18.85
CA THR A 423 -5.44 31.40 -17.47
C THR A 423 -6.18 30.13 -17.02
N ALA A 424 -6.93 29.48 -17.93
CA ALA A 424 -7.60 28.21 -17.65
C ALA A 424 -6.61 27.05 -17.43
N ASP A 425 -5.52 26.99 -18.18
CA ASP A 425 -4.46 26.00 -18.00
C ASP A 425 -3.71 26.21 -16.68
N SER A 426 -3.41 27.46 -16.33
CA SER A 426 -2.85 27.82 -15.02
C SER A 426 -3.76 27.36 -13.86
N LEU A 427 -5.07 27.57 -14.00
CA LEU A 427 -6.07 27.12 -13.05
C LEU A 427 -6.14 25.59 -12.94
N TYR A 428 -6.01 24.86 -14.05
CA TYR A 428 -5.92 23.40 -14.05
C TYR A 428 -4.69 22.92 -13.28
N ASN A 429 -3.52 23.50 -13.54
CA ASN A 429 -2.25 23.14 -12.88
C ASN A 429 -2.28 23.42 -11.37
N LEU A 430 -2.83 24.57 -10.97
CA LEU A 430 -2.98 24.92 -9.55
C LEU A 430 -3.94 23.98 -8.83
N ARG A 431 -5.05 23.56 -9.47
CA ARG A 431 -5.97 22.55 -8.92
C ARG A 431 -5.32 21.19 -8.75
N GLN A 432 -4.48 20.77 -9.70
CA GLN A 432 -3.71 19.52 -9.56
C GLN A 432 -2.73 19.62 -8.40
N LYS A 433 -2.02 20.75 -8.28
CA LYS A 433 -1.13 20.99 -7.13
C LYS A 433 -1.89 20.93 -5.80
N GLU A 434 -3.05 21.58 -5.69
CA GLU A 434 -3.90 21.55 -4.50
C GLU A 434 -4.31 20.11 -4.13
N ARG A 435 -4.72 19.29 -5.12
CA ARG A 435 -5.05 17.88 -4.90
C ARG A 435 -3.85 17.11 -4.33
N THR A 436 -2.68 17.23 -4.95
CA THR A 436 -1.48 16.51 -4.47
C THR A 436 -1.06 16.93 -3.05
N LEU A 437 -1.24 18.20 -2.68
CA LEU A 437 -0.96 18.68 -1.32
C LEU A 437 -1.99 18.15 -0.31
N ASN A 438 -3.27 18.12 -0.70
CA ASN A 438 -4.33 17.55 0.13
C ASN A 438 -4.18 16.03 0.31
N ASP A 439 -3.75 15.30 -0.72
CA ASP A 439 -3.48 13.86 -0.63
C ASP A 439 -2.35 13.58 0.37
N LYS A 440 -1.24 14.34 0.29
CA LYS A 440 -0.13 14.26 1.25
C LYS A 440 -0.57 14.58 2.68
N LYS A 441 -1.46 15.56 2.84
CA LYS A 441 -2.04 15.93 4.14
C LYS A 441 -2.92 14.78 4.68
N LEU A 442 -3.77 14.20 3.85
CA LEU A 442 -4.63 13.06 4.21
C LEU A 442 -3.82 11.82 4.58
N ASP A 443 -2.70 11.57 3.90
CA ASP A 443 -1.82 10.44 4.25
C ASP A 443 -1.21 10.59 5.65
N ILE A 444 -0.81 11.81 6.03
CA ILE A 444 -0.34 12.09 7.41
C ILE A 444 -1.51 11.92 8.41
N GLU A 445 -2.70 12.42 8.08
CA GLU A 445 -3.90 12.27 8.93
C GLU A 445 -4.35 10.81 9.08
N ARG A 446 -4.13 9.96 8.06
CA ARG A 446 -4.40 8.52 8.16
C ARG A 446 -3.40 7.79 9.05
N GLN A 447 -2.13 8.21 9.03
CA GLN A 447 -1.08 7.60 9.86
C GLN A 447 -1.21 7.95 11.34
N TYR A 448 -1.65 9.17 11.66
CA TYR A 448 -1.66 9.68 13.04
C TYR A 448 -3.07 9.96 13.60
N GLY A 449 -4.12 9.86 12.78
CA GLY A 449 -5.52 10.04 13.17
C GLY A 449 -6.12 11.39 12.77
N GLN A 450 -7.44 11.44 12.56
CA GLN A 450 -8.18 12.61 12.06
C GLN A 450 -8.20 13.83 13.03
N ASN A 451 -7.82 13.65 14.30
CA ASN A 451 -7.83 14.71 15.31
C ASN A 451 -6.54 15.55 15.38
N PHE A 452 -5.56 15.26 14.51
CA PHE A 452 -4.26 15.93 14.45
C PHE A 452 -4.34 17.48 14.31
N LEU A 453 -5.47 18.00 13.82
CA LEU A 453 -5.74 19.44 13.65
C LEU A 453 -6.02 20.20 14.96
N LYS A 454 -6.65 19.57 15.96
CA LYS A 454 -7.08 20.24 17.21
C LYS A 454 -6.05 20.10 18.33
N GLU A 455 -5.26 19.05 18.31
CA GLU A 455 -4.29 18.72 19.36
C GLU A 455 -2.85 19.01 18.95
N GLN A 456 -2.61 19.60 17.77
CA GLN A 456 -1.29 19.73 17.15
C GLN A 456 -0.20 20.37 18.03
N ASN A 457 -0.53 21.47 18.73
CA ASN A 457 0.41 22.12 19.64
C ASN A 457 0.60 21.32 20.92
N ASN A 458 -0.44 20.62 21.39
CA ASN A 458 -0.36 19.79 22.59
C ASN A 458 0.45 18.53 22.28
N GLU A 459 0.14 17.79 21.23
CA GLU A 459 0.90 16.60 20.81
C GLU A 459 2.35 16.92 20.47
N TYR A 460 2.63 18.04 19.79
CA TYR A 460 4.00 18.47 19.52
C TYR A 460 4.74 18.77 20.83
N ASN A 461 4.13 19.53 21.73
CA ASN A 461 4.75 19.87 23.02
C ASN A 461 4.88 18.65 23.93
N ASP A 462 3.94 17.72 23.90
CA ASP A 462 3.94 16.48 24.68
C ASP A 462 5.00 15.52 24.14
N ALA A 463 5.11 15.38 22.81
CA ALA A 463 6.20 14.62 22.19
C ALA A 463 7.56 15.24 22.50
N LEU A 464 7.67 16.57 22.56
CA LEU A 464 8.91 17.27 22.87
C LEU A 464 9.30 17.12 24.34
N LYS A 465 8.36 17.28 25.27
CA LYS A 465 8.56 17.01 26.71
C LYS A 465 8.94 15.55 26.97
N ASN A 466 8.22 14.61 26.35
CA ASN A 466 8.49 13.19 26.49
C ASN A 466 9.87 12.82 25.92
N ARG A 467 10.25 13.39 24.76
CA ARG A 467 11.59 13.24 24.19
C ARG A 467 12.67 13.75 25.15
N GLU A 468 12.50 14.93 25.74
CA GLU A 468 13.47 15.51 26.67
C GLU A 468 13.61 14.68 27.94
N GLN A 469 12.49 14.21 28.51
CA GLN A 469 12.49 13.33 29.67
C GLN A 469 13.21 12.02 29.36
N LYS A 470 12.85 11.36 28.26
CA LYS A 470 13.46 10.10 27.83
C LYS A 470 14.94 10.25 27.46
N GLN A 471 15.35 11.39 26.91
CA GLN A 471 16.78 11.70 26.68
C GLN A 471 17.57 11.81 27.98
N LYS A 472 16.99 12.40 29.03
CA LYS A 472 17.63 12.44 30.36
C LYS A 472 17.75 11.04 30.95
N GLU A 473 16.68 10.26 30.91
CA GLU A 473 16.67 8.85 31.37
C GLU A 473 17.71 8.01 30.60
N TYR A 474 17.78 8.16 29.27
CA TYR A 474 18.79 7.49 28.43
C TYR A 474 20.22 7.89 28.80
N ALA A 475 20.47 9.18 29.03
CA ALA A 475 21.79 9.66 29.44
C ALA A 475 22.19 9.13 30.83
N GLU A 476 21.24 8.99 31.75
CA GLU A 476 21.48 8.38 33.06
C GLU A 476 21.77 6.88 32.96
N LEU A 477 21.02 6.14 32.15
CA LEU A 477 21.30 4.72 31.89
C LEU A 477 22.68 4.52 31.28
N ARG A 478 23.06 5.32 30.28
CA ARG A 478 24.41 5.27 29.68
C ARG A 478 25.52 5.58 30.69
N LYS A 479 25.27 6.45 31.68
CA LYS A 479 26.22 6.69 32.77
C LYS A 479 26.32 5.48 33.70
N LYS A 480 25.21 4.81 34.02
CA LYS A 480 25.21 3.57 34.83
C LYS A 480 25.94 2.45 34.11
N GLU A 481 25.68 2.26 32.83
CA GLU A 481 26.36 1.28 31.97
C GLU A 481 27.88 1.48 31.96
N ARG A 482 28.35 2.73 31.80
CA ARG A 482 29.79 3.03 31.89
C ARG A 482 30.38 2.64 33.24
N LYS A 483 29.70 2.92 34.35
CA LYS A 483 30.16 2.51 35.69
C LYS A 483 30.25 1.00 35.82
N VAL A 484 29.23 0.27 35.36
CA VAL A 484 29.23 -1.20 35.37
C VAL A 484 30.38 -1.73 34.53
N LYS A 485 30.67 -1.12 33.37
CA LYS A 485 31.80 -1.49 32.52
C LYS A 485 33.15 -1.25 33.23
N ASP A 486 33.32 -0.09 33.86
CA ASP A 486 34.53 0.20 34.65
C ASP A 486 34.70 -0.78 35.82
N ASP A 487 33.60 -1.23 36.42
CA ASP A 487 33.63 -2.21 37.52
C ASP A 487 33.91 -3.64 37.02
N ILE A 488 33.46 -4.00 35.82
CA ILE A 488 33.85 -5.24 35.14
C ILE A 488 35.37 -5.22 34.91
N GLU A 489 35.92 -4.16 34.31
CA GLU A 489 37.37 -4.05 34.04
C GLU A 489 38.22 -4.18 35.31
N LYS A 490 37.78 -3.54 36.42
CA LYS A 490 38.45 -3.69 37.72
C LYS A 490 38.38 -5.11 38.27
N THR A 491 37.25 -5.79 38.09
CA THR A 491 37.02 -7.15 38.61
C THR A 491 37.78 -8.17 37.77
N GLU A 492 37.84 -7.99 36.45
CA GLU A 492 38.69 -8.76 35.52
C GLU A 492 40.17 -8.61 35.88
N TYR A 493 40.63 -7.40 36.22
CA TYR A 493 42.01 -7.20 36.68
C TYR A 493 42.31 -7.96 37.99
N ARG A 494 41.35 -7.98 38.93
CA ARG A 494 41.49 -8.75 40.18
C ARG A 494 41.48 -10.26 39.92
N LEU A 495 40.63 -10.72 39.00
CA LEU A 495 40.58 -12.11 38.54
C LEU A 495 41.92 -12.53 37.93
N ALA A 496 42.49 -11.71 37.04
CA ALA A 496 43.78 -11.98 36.41
C ALA A 496 44.92 -12.11 37.44
N LYS A 497 44.94 -11.24 38.47
CA LYS A 497 45.90 -11.36 39.58
C LYS A 497 45.72 -12.65 40.38
N ALA A 498 44.48 -13.00 40.71
CA ALA A 498 44.19 -14.24 41.45
C ALA A 498 44.58 -15.48 40.63
N GLN A 499 44.38 -15.44 39.31
CA GLN A 499 44.82 -16.49 38.37
C GLN A 499 46.35 -16.58 38.27
N GLU A 500 47.07 -15.46 38.17
CA GLU A 500 48.54 -15.47 38.21
C GLU A 500 49.07 -16.05 39.52
N GLU A 501 48.45 -15.71 40.65
CA GLU A 501 48.83 -16.26 41.95
C GLU A 501 48.56 -17.76 42.04
N TYR A 502 47.42 -18.22 41.52
CA TYR A 502 47.11 -19.64 41.37
C TYR A 502 48.13 -20.39 40.49
N GLU A 503 48.46 -19.88 39.29
CA GLU A 503 49.45 -20.50 38.40
C GLU A 503 50.85 -20.53 39.01
N ARG A 504 51.25 -19.49 39.75
CA ARG A 504 52.53 -19.49 40.51
C ARG A 504 52.56 -20.54 41.61
N GLN A 505 51.44 -20.83 42.27
CA GLN A 505 51.36 -21.88 43.30
C GLN A 505 51.27 -23.28 42.67
N LYS A 506 50.57 -23.42 41.54
CA LYS A 506 50.50 -24.65 40.73
C LYS A 506 51.89 -25.09 40.23
N MET A 507 52.76 -24.15 39.85
CA MET A 507 54.15 -24.45 39.50
C MET A 507 55.01 -24.89 40.69
N LYS A 508 54.59 -24.65 41.93
CA LYS A 508 55.33 -24.95 43.17
C LYS A 508 54.84 -26.21 43.91
N GLY A 509 53.67 -26.75 43.57
CA GLY A 509 53.07 -27.92 44.24
C GLY A 509 52.27 -28.83 43.29
N LYS A 510 51.95 -30.05 43.74
CA LYS A 510 51.04 -30.96 43.00
C LYS A 510 49.60 -30.50 43.20
N VAL A 511 48.99 -29.91 42.17
CA VAL A 511 47.54 -29.63 42.14
C VAL A 511 46.81 -30.92 41.80
N ALA A 512 45.72 -31.19 42.51
CA ALA A 512 44.84 -32.33 42.21
C ALA A 512 44.15 -32.12 40.85
N GLU A 513 44.20 -33.15 39.99
CA GLU A 513 43.51 -33.18 38.71
C GLU A 513 42.06 -33.65 38.97
N VAL A 514 41.07 -32.88 38.51
CA VAL A 514 39.65 -33.17 38.72
C VAL A 514 38.96 -33.35 37.37
N ASP A 515 38.00 -34.25 37.28
CA ASP A 515 37.32 -34.58 36.01
C ASP A 515 36.52 -33.39 35.45
N GLU A 516 36.06 -32.48 36.31
CA GLU A 516 35.37 -31.24 35.97
C GLU A 516 36.24 -30.28 35.14
N THR A 517 37.57 -30.31 35.29
CA THR A 517 38.49 -29.54 34.45
C THR A 517 38.44 -30.00 32.99
N LYS A 518 38.34 -31.32 32.76
CA LYS A 518 38.15 -31.87 31.41
C LYS A 518 36.78 -31.50 30.84
N TRP A 519 35.73 -31.48 31.67
CA TRP A 519 34.40 -31.06 31.23
C TRP A 519 34.39 -29.59 30.79
N ARG A 520 35.13 -28.73 31.47
CA ARG A 520 35.29 -27.33 31.13
C ARG A 520 36.02 -27.17 29.79
N GLU A 521 37.16 -27.84 29.61
CA GLU A 521 37.92 -27.79 28.35
C GLU A 521 37.05 -28.21 27.15
N ILE A 522 36.30 -29.31 27.28
CA ILE A 522 35.36 -29.78 26.25
C ILE A 522 34.26 -28.75 26.01
N SER A 523 33.71 -28.14 27.05
CA SER A 523 32.61 -27.18 26.93
C SER A 523 33.04 -25.87 26.30
N VAL A 524 34.23 -25.37 26.64
CA VAL A 524 34.84 -24.17 26.01
C VAL A 524 35.09 -24.44 24.53
N PHE A 525 35.71 -25.58 24.20
CA PHE A 525 35.90 -25.98 22.81
C PHE A 525 34.56 -26.09 22.05
N LEU A 526 33.54 -26.69 22.66
CA LEU A 526 32.20 -26.76 22.06
C LEU A 526 31.57 -25.37 21.86
N SER A 527 31.78 -24.42 22.78
CA SER A 527 31.27 -23.05 22.64
C SER A 527 31.96 -22.31 21.49
N GLU A 528 33.28 -22.43 21.36
CA GLU A 528 34.04 -21.87 20.24
C GLU A 528 33.55 -22.43 18.90
N VAL A 529 33.42 -23.76 18.80
CA VAL A 529 32.89 -24.42 17.60
C VAL A 529 31.46 -23.96 17.31
N CYS A 530 30.58 -23.87 18.32
CA CYS A 530 29.20 -23.43 18.12
C CYS A 530 29.10 -21.95 17.73
N ARG A 531 30.00 -21.11 18.23
CA ARG A 531 30.11 -19.71 17.83
C ARG A 531 30.49 -19.59 16.36
N ASP A 532 31.52 -20.32 15.95
CA ASP A 532 31.97 -20.32 14.55
C ASP A 532 30.90 -20.88 13.63
N VAL A 533 30.21 -21.95 14.02
CA VAL A 533 29.09 -22.52 13.25
C VAL A 533 27.94 -21.51 13.15
N LYS A 534 27.60 -20.81 14.24
CA LYS A 534 26.55 -19.79 14.25
C LYS A 534 26.88 -18.63 13.31
N ASP A 535 28.07 -18.05 13.43
CA ASP A 535 28.49 -16.89 12.63
C ASP A 535 28.59 -17.27 11.14
N ASN A 536 29.13 -18.46 10.82
CA ASN A 536 29.16 -18.97 9.45
C ASN A 536 27.77 -19.32 8.90
N ALA A 537 26.89 -19.89 9.72
CA ALA A 537 25.51 -20.23 9.33
C ALA A 537 24.71 -18.96 9.02
N HIS A 538 24.93 -17.87 9.76
CA HIS A 538 24.31 -16.57 9.51
C HIS A 538 24.67 -16.02 8.12
N LEU A 539 25.97 -15.91 7.83
CA LEU A 539 26.45 -15.38 6.54
C LEU A 539 26.03 -16.29 5.37
N THR A 540 26.12 -17.60 5.57
CA THR A 540 25.70 -18.59 4.56
C THR A 540 24.20 -18.51 4.28
N LEU A 541 23.37 -18.32 5.31
CA LEU A 541 21.92 -18.19 5.16
C LEU A 541 21.57 -16.94 4.35
N LEU A 542 22.16 -15.78 4.67
CA LEU A 542 21.90 -14.54 3.91
C LEU A 542 22.28 -14.69 2.44
N ARG A 543 23.44 -15.31 2.16
CA ARG A 543 23.87 -15.57 0.77
C ARG A 543 22.91 -16.49 0.04
N ARG A 544 22.46 -17.58 0.68
CA ARG A 544 21.47 -18.50 0.10
C ARG A 544 20.13 -17.84 -0.15
N ILE A 545 19.68 -16.96 0.76
CA ILE A 545 18.44 -16.19 0.57
C ILE A 545 18.59 -15.29 -0.66
N GLU A 546 19.72 -14.60 -0.81
CA GLU A 546 19.99 -13.75 -1.97
C GLU A 546 19.99 -14.55 -3.28
N GLU A 547 20.75 -15.65 -3.34
CA GLU A 547 20.83 -16.54 -4.50
C GLU A 547 19.42 -17.04 -4.90
N ARG A 548 18.69 -17.62 -3.96
CA ARG A 548 17.34 -18.17 -4.21
C ARG A 548 16.32 -17.09 -4.53
N ALA A 549 16.38 -15.93 -3.88
CA ALA A 549 15.48 -14.82 -4.18
C ALA A 549 15.68 -14.30 -5.61
N ASN A 550 16.94 -14.24 -6.07
CA ASN A 550 17.24 -13.85 -7.45
C ASN A 550 16.79 -14.91 -8.47
N GLU A 551 16.94 -16.20 -8.17
CA GLU A 551 16.38 -17.28 -9.01
C GLU A 551 14.86 -17.12 -9.19
N ILE A 552 14.14 -16.91 -8.08
CA ILE A 552 12.68 -16.73 -8.08
C ILE A 552 12.30 -15.43 -8.83
N TYR A 553 13.02 -14.34 -8.57
CA TYR A 553 12.76 -13.05 -9.23
C TYR A 553 12.99 -13.12 -10.75
N ASN A 554 14.04 -13.83 -11.18
CA ASN A 554 14.32 -14.08 -12.59
C ASN A 554 13.25 -14.96 -13.24
N ALA A 555 12.72 -15.95 -12.53
CA ALA A 555 11.59 -16.75 -13.01
C ALA A 555 10.33 -15.88 -13.22
N PHE A 556 10.05 -14.95 -12.30
CA PHE A 556 8.92 -14.02 -12.42
C PHE A 556 9.06 -13.01 -13.58
N THR A 557 10.29 -12.61 -13.90
CA THR A 557 10.59 -11.58 -14.91
C THR A 557 11.05 -12.14 -16.27
N LYS A 558 11.00 -13.47 -16.46
CA LYS A 558 11.52 -14.15 -17.66
C LYS A 558 10.98 -13.61 -18.99
N TYR A 559 9.72 -13.14 -19.00
CA TYR A 559 9.03 -12.62 -20.19
C TYR A 559 8.83 -11.10 -20.19
N ASP A 560 9.39 -10.38 -19.20
CA ASP A 560 9.38 -8.92 -19.23
C ASP A 560 10.56 -8.41 -20.07
N ASN A 561 10.26 -7.53 -21.04
CA ASN A 561 11.29 -6.84 -21.85
C ASN A 561 11.91 -5.63 -21.11
N GLY A 562 11.51 -5.39 -19.85
CA GLY A 562 11.99 -4.29 -19.01
C GLY A 562 13.28 -4.61 -18.23
N TYR A 563 13.77 -3.62 -17.48
CA TYR A 563 14.94 -3.77 -16.60
C TYR A 563 14.74 -4.91 -15.59
N LYS A 564 15.65 -5.89 -15.63
CA LYS A 564 15.73 -6.98 -14.67
C LYS A 564 16.62 -6.51 -13.52
N GLY A 565 16.00 -6.05 -12.44
CA GLY A 565 16.73 -5.69 -11.23
C GLY A 565 17.35 -6.92 -10.57
N GLU A 566 18.35 -6.71 -9.73
CA GLU A 566 18.97 -7.73 -8.89
C GLU A 566 18.69 -7.42 -7.42
N ILE A 567 18.38 -8.45 -6.64
CA ILE A 567 18.21 -8.35 -5.20
C ILE A 567 19.60 -8.58 -4.59
N ILE A 568 20.11 -7.59 -3.85
CA ILE A 568 21.37 -7.71 -3.12
C ILE A 568 21.06 -7.47 -1.63
N ILE A 569 21.38 -8.46 -0.80
CA ILE A 569 21.17 -8.47 0.64
C ILE A 569 22.54 -8.35 1.32
N LYS A 570 22.78 -7.24 1.99
CA LYS A 570 24.00 -7.07 2.78
C LYS A 570 23.94 -7.82 4.11
N GLU A 571 25.10 -8.04 4.71
CA GLU A 571 25.25 -8.68 6.03
C GLU A 571 24.47 -7.98 7.15
N ASP A 572 24.24 -6.66 7.03
CA ASP A 572 23.45 -5.86 7.98
C ASP A 572 21.94 -5.89 7.72
N TYR A 573 21.47 -6.85 6.91
CA TYR A 573 20.09 -7.00 6.46
C TYR A 573 19.58 -5.86 5.57
N THR A 574 20.46 -4.98 5.07
CA THR A 574 20.05 -3.93 4.13
C THR A 574 19.92 -4.48 2.72
N ILE A 575 18.76 -4.20 2.11
CA ILE A 575 18.48 -4.58 0.72
C ILE A 575 18.82 -3.39 -0.17
N LYS A 576 19.70 -3.60 -1.15
CA LYS A 576 20.03 -2.55 -2.12
C LYS A 576 18.83 -2.32 -3.03
N THR A 577 18.08 -1.26 -2.78
CA THR A 577 16.96 -0.85 -3.63
C THR A 577 17.47 0.06 -4.76
N VAL A 578 17.03 -0.22 -5.99
CA VAL A 578 17.29 0.67 -7.13
C VAL A 578 16.17 1.71 -7.17
N SER A 579 16.52 2.99 -7.08
CA SER A 579 15.56 4.09 -7.12
C SER A 579 14.84 4.17 -8.47
N GLY A 580 13.52 4.37 -8.47
CA GLY A 580 12.71 4.56 -9.69
C GLY A 580 11.98 3.32 -10.20
N ILE A 581 11.95 2.24 -9.41
CA ILE A 581 11.22 1.01 -9.74
C ILE A 581 9.71 1.19 -9.46
N ASN A 582 8.84 0.71 -10.37
CA ASN A 582 7.39 0.71 -10.19
C ASN A 582 6.95 -0.20 -9.03
N THR A 583 5.85 0.14 -8.35
CA THR A 583 5.28 -0.61 -7.21
C THR A 583 5.11 -2.11 -7.46
N SER A 584 4.76 -2.51 -8.68
CA SER A 584 4.65 -3.93 -9.08
C SER A 584 5.97 -4.70 -8.94
N HIS A 585 7.10 -4.08 -9.30
CA HIS A 585 8.41 -4.72 -9.18
C HIS A 585 8.90 -4.79 -7.72
N GLU A 586 8.58 -3.78 -6.89
CA GLU A 586 8.83 -3.84 -5.44
C GLU A 586 8.06 -5.01 -4.80
N ASP A 587 6.79 -5.20 -5.16
CA ASP A 587 5.96 -6.30 -4.67
C ASP A 587 6.53 -7.68 -5.10
N ARG A 588 7.04 -7.79 -6.34
CA ARG A 588 7.71 -9.01 -6.82
C ARG A 588 9.02 -9.30 -6.06
N GLN A 589 9.83 -8.29 -5.75
CA GLN A 589 11.05 -8.48 -4.97
C GLN A 589 10.74 -8.98 -3.55
N LYS A 590 9.75 -8.36 -2.89
CA LYS A 590 9.29 -8.80 -1.57
C LYS A 590 8.85 -10.27 -1.57
N MET A 591 8.02 -10.64 -2.54
CA MET A 591 7.57 -12.02 -2.72
C MET A 591 8.73 -12.99 -2.93
N SER A 592 9.72 -12.60 -3.72
CA SER A 592 10.87 -13.44 -4.03
C SER A 592 11.72 -13.71 -2.78
N ILE A 593 11.93 -12.69 -1.94
CA ILE A 593 12.65 -12.83 -0.67
C ILE A 593 11.87 -13.70 0.32
N ILE A 594 10.57 -13.46 0.50
CA ILE A 594 9.72 -14.26 1.40
C ILE A 594 9.74 -15.73 0.97
N ASN A 595 9.54 -15.97 -0.32
CA ASN A 595 9.52 -17.32 -0.87
C ASN A 595 10.89 -18.00 -0.76
N ALA A 596 12.00 -17.26 -0.90
CA ALA A 596 13.33 -17.80 -0.69
C ALA A 596 13.55 -18.24 0.77
N ILE A 597 13.17 -17.40 1.74
CA ILE A 597 13.28 -17.75 3.16
C ILE A 597 12.42 -18.98 3.50
N LEU A 598 11.17 -19.02 3.01
CA LEU A 598 10.29 -20.15 3.22
C LEU A 598 10.83 -21.44 2.58
N SER A 599 11.32 -21.36 1.35
CA SER A 599 11.91 -22.51 0.64
C SER A 599 13.11 -23.08 1.38
N LEU A 600 14.04 -22.22 1.80
CA LEU A 600 15.25 -22.65 2.52
C LEU A 600 14.91 -23.26 3.87
N ASN A 601 13.90 -22.71 4.56
CA ASN A 601 13.47 -23.26 5.82
C ASN A 601 12.81 -24.64 5.66
N GLN A 602 12.01 -24.83 4.61
CA GLN A 602 11.40 -26.12 4.28
C GLN A 602 12.47 -27.17 3.96
N GLU A 603 13.51 -26.81 3.21
CA GLU A 603 14.64 -27.70 2.89
C GLU A 603 15.47 -28.08 4.13
N ALA A 604 15.71 -27.13 5.04
CA ALA A 604 16.52 -27.37 6.22
C ALA A 604 15.80 -28.21 7.29
N LEU A 605 14.50 -27.97 7.50
CA LEU A 605 13.71 -28.66 8.53
C LEU A 605 13.01 -29.91 8.02
N GLY A 606 12.86 -30.09 6.70
CA GLY A 606 12.04 -31.15 6.10
C GLY A 606 10.53 -30.92 6.20
N ILE A 607 10.11 -29.77 6.75
CA ILE A 607 8.72 -29.43 7.02
C ILE A 607 8.17 -28.55 5.91
N TYR A 608 7.30 -29.10 5.06
CA TYR A 608 6.63 -28.35 3.98
C TYR A 608 5.29 -27.79 4.45
N TYR A 609 5.12 -26.47 4.44
CA TYR A 609 3.87 -25.82 4.81
C TYR A 609 3.00 -25.51 3.58
N PRO A 610 1.68 -25.74 3.63
CA PRO A 610 0.77 -25.40 2.55
C PRO A 610 0.67 -23.87 2.39
N PHE A 611 0.94 -23.37 1.20
CA PHE A 611 0.86 -21.95 0.87
C PHE A 611 -0.58 -21.58 0.51
N ILE A 612 -1.16 -20.57 1.17
CA ILE A 612 -2.54 -20.11 0.90
C ILE A 612 -2.55 -18.60 0.72
N SER A 613 -3.08 -18.13 -0.41
CA SER A 613 -3.14 -16.68 -0.67
C SER A 613 -4.45 -16.24 -1.31
N ASP A 614 -4.99 -15.10 -0.84
CA ASP A 614 -6.13 -14.41 -1.45
C ASP A 614 -5.67 -13.23 -2.32
N ALA A 615 -5.92 -13.35 -3.63
CA ALA A 615 -5.57 -12.38 -4.65
C ALA A 615 -4.13 -11.84 -4.53
N PRO A 616 -3.09 -12.70 -4.55
CA PRO A 616 -1.69 -12.29 -4.38
C PRO A 616 -1.19 -11.30 -5.45
N THR A 617 -1.91 -11.21 -6.57
CA THR A 617 -1.49 -10.53 -7.80
C THR A 617 -2.40 -9.38 -8.20
N SER A 618 -3.20 -8.81 -7.28
CA SER A 618 -4.22 -7.83 -7.63
C SER A 618 -3.70 -6.55 -8.31
N ASN A 619 -2.41 -6.24 -8.15
CA ASN A 619 -1.71 -5.12 -8.78
C ASN A 619 -0.93 -5.52 -10.05
N PHE A 620 -0.92 -6.81 -10.39
CA PHE A 620 -0.21 -7.34 -11.54
C PHE A 620 -1.15 -7.38 -12.76
N ASP A 621 -0.57 -7.26 -13.94
CA ASP A 621 -1.28 -7.56 -15.18
C ASP A 621 -1.46 -9.08 -15.35
N SER A 622 -2.28 -9.46 -16.32
CA SER A 622 -2.68 -10.86 -16.55
C SER A 622 -1.48 -11.76 -16.88
N VAL A 623 -0.49 -11.24 -17.61
CA VAL A 623 0.73 -11.98 -17.99
C VAL A 623 1.63 -12.20 -16.78
N THR A 624 1.88 -11.16 -15.98
CA THR A 624 2.66 -11.29 -14.73
C THR A 624 1.99 -12.24 -13.74
N THR A 625 0.67 -12.17 -13.64
CA THR A 625 -0.11 -13.05 -12.75
C THR A 625 0.10 -14.52 -13.10
N LYS A 626 0.06 -14.84 -14.40
CA LYS A 626 0.36 -16.19 -14.90
C LYS A 626 1.78 -16.61 -14.51
N ASN A 627 2.78 -15.77 -14.77
CA ASN A 627 4.18 -16.09 -14.48
C ASN A 627 4.42 -16.31 -12.98
N TYR A 628 3.79 -15.50 -12.14
CA TYR A 628 3.84 -15.65 -10.70
C TYR A 628 3.22 -16.99 -10.24
N MET A 629 2.00 -17.31 -10.72
CA MET A 629 1.36 -18.60 -10.41
C MET A 629 2.20 -19.78 -10.88
N MET A 630 2.84 -19.65 -12.04
CA MET A 630 3.75 -20.66 -12.57
C MET A 630 5.08 -20.74 -11.83
N GLY A 631 5.60 -19.66 -11.24
CA GLY A 631 6.83 -19.71 -10.45
C GLY A 631 6.60 -20.27 -9.05
N ILE A 632 5.48 -19.93 -8.41
CA ILE A 632 5.10 -20.48 -7.09
C ILE A 632 4.98 -22.01 -7.12
N LYS A 633 4.56 -22.59 -8.25
CA LYS A 633 4.41 -24.04 -8.41
C LYS A 633 5.72 -24.81 -8.17
N GLU A 634 6.88 -24.20 -8.44
CA GLU A 634 8.20 -24.84 -8.32
C GLU A 634 8.77 -24.72 -6.92
N ILE A 635 8.20 -23.84 -6.09
CA ILE A 635 8.74 -23.47 -4.78
C ILE A 635 8.02 -24.22 -3.65
N PHE A 636 6.69 -24.38 -3.74
CA PHE A 636 5.89 -24.98 -2.67
C PHE A 636 5.27 -26.31 -3.11
N GLU A 637 5.37 -27.34 -2.27
CA GLU A 637 4.74 -28.64 -2.53
C GLU A 637 3.21 -28.55 -2.71
N GLN A 638 2.55 -27.61 -2.02
CA GLN A 638 1.14 -27.32 -2.19
C GLN A 638 0.89 -25.83 -2.13
N SER A 639 0.18 -25.33 -3.13
CA SER A 639 -0.30 -23.94 -3.20
C SER A 639 -1.81 -23.90 -3.42
N ILE A 640 -2.52 -23.10 -2.63
CA ILE A 640 -3.96 -22.83 -2.77
C ILE A 640 -4.14 -21.33 -3.00
N ILE A 641 -4.38 -20.95 -4.26
CA ILE A 641 -4.46 -19.55 -4.67
C ILE A 641 -5.90 -19.20 -5.05
N MET A 642 -6.45 -18.22 -4.36
CA MET A 642 -7.73 -17.59 -4.69
C MET A 642 -7.47 -16.38 -5.60
N THR A 643 -8.06 -16.34 -6.79
CA THR A 643 -7.77 -15.26 -7.77
C THR A 643 -9.02 -14.75 -8.48
N LYS A 644 -8.99 -13.46 -8.87
CA LYS A 644 -9.98 -12.81 -9.73
C LYS A 644 -9.46 -12.58 -11.15
N ASP A 645 -8.15 -12.74 -11.36
CA ASP A 645 -7.42 -12.26 -12.54
C ASP A 645 -7.35 -13.31 -13.66
N VAL A 646 -7.89 -14.51 -13.41
CA VAL A 646 -8.05 -15.58 -14.41
C VAL A 646 -9.49 -15.60 -14.90
N ASP A 647 -9.69 -15.21 -16.16
CA ASP A 647 -11.01 -15.33 -16.80
C ASP A 647 -11.23 -16.74 -17.32
N ILE A 648 -12.44 -17.28 -17.07
CA ILE A 648 -12.77 -18.68 -17.33
C ILE A 648 -12.82 -18.98 -18.84
N ASP A 649 -13.12 -17.96 -19.65
CA ASP A 649 -13.15 -18.08 -21.12
C ASP A 649 -11.83 -17.64 -21.78
N GLY A 650 -10.86 -17.18 -20.98
CA GLY A 650 -9.58 -16.65 -21.44
C GLY A 650 -8.55 -17.73 -21.82
N GLU A 651 -7.54 -17.35 -22.60
CA GLU A 651 -6.44 -18.23 -23.00
C GLU A 651 -5.61 -18.74 -21.81
N ILE A 652 -5.43 -17.91 -20.78
CA ILE A 652 -4.69 -18.26 -19.56
C ILE A 652 -5.36 -19.44 -18.84
N TYR A 653 -6.69 -19.43 -18.74
CA TYR A 653 -7.44 -20.54 -18.13
C TYR A 653 -7.28 -21.83 -18.93
N LYS A 654 -7.40 -21.77 -20.26
CA LYS A 654 -7.22 -22.94 -21.14
C LYS A 654 -5.82 -23.56 -20.99
N GLN A 655 -4.80 -22.71 -20.88
CA GLN A 655 -3.42 -23.17 -20.65
C GLN A 655 -3.25 -23.81 -19.27
N MET A 656 -3.77 -23.19 -18.21
CA MET A 656 -3.75 -23.76 -16.85
C MET A 656 -4.55 -25.07 -16.74
N MET A 657 -5.65 -25.18 -17.49
CA MET A 657 -6.45 -26.40 -17.55
C MET A 657 -5.63 -27.58 -18.10
N ASN A 658 -4.75 -27.31 -19.07
CA ASN A 658 -3.92 -28.32 -19.73
C ASN A 658 -2.56 -28.57 -19.03
N ASP A 659 -2.17 -27.78 -18.02
CA ASP A 659 -0.92 -27.98 -17.29
C ASP A 659 -1.08 -29.04 -16.20
N ASP A 660 -0.26 -30.09 -16.24
CA ASP A 660 -0.28 -31.21 -15.29
C ASP A 660 0.06 -30.80 -13.84
N HIS A 661 0.72 -29.65 -13.65
CA HIS A 661 1.09 -29.14 -12.33
C HIS A 661 -0.04 -28.33 -11.67
N VAL A 662 -1.08 -27.98 -12.43
CA VAL A 662 -2.34 -27.42 -11.88
C VAL A 662 -3.24 -28.57 -11.48
N ALA A 663 -3.24 -28.89 -10.20
CA ALA A 663 -3.86 -30.10 -9.68
C ALA A 663 -5.40 -29.98 -9.64
N THR A 664 -5.92 -28.87 -9.12
CA THR A 664 -7.38 -28.65 -9.06
C THR A 664 -7.76 -27.22 -9.41
N ILE A 665 -8.94 -27.05 -10.01
CA ILE A 665 -9.51 -25.74 -10.31
C ILE A 665 -10.97 -25.71 -9.86
N TYR A 666 -11.30 -24.74 -9.01
CA TYR A 666 -12.63 -24.45 -8.53
C TYR A 666 -13.12 -23.10 -9.05
N GLU A 667 -14.41 -23.01 -9.34
CA GLU A 667 -15.11 -21.77 -9.69
C GLU A 667 -16.11 -21.43 -8.59
N LEU A 668 -16.02 -20.23 -8.03
CA LEU A 668 -16.98 -19.69 -7.08
C LEU A 668 -18.12 -18.98 -7.82
N ARG A 669 -19.35 -19.47 -7.62
CA ARG A 669 -20.57 -18.94 -8.24
C ARG A 669 -21.47 -18.34 -7.19
N SER A 670 -21.94 -17.11 -7.40
CA SER A 670 -23.04 -16.57 -6.58
C SER A 670 -24.37 -17.01 -7.12
N LYS A 671 -25.26 -17.40 -6.21
CA LYS A 671 -26.70 -17.50 -6.45
C LYS A 671 -27.40 -16.44 -5.60
N THR A 672 -28.42 -15.82 -6.15
CA THR A 672 -29.25 -14.84 -5.47
C THR A 672 -30.66 -15.40 -5.36
N LYS A 673 -31.29 -15.25 -4.19
CA LYS A 673 -32.71 -15.54 -4.01
C LYS A 673 -33.45 -14.22 -3.85
N PHE A 674 -34.49 -14.02 -4.65
CA PHE A 674 -35.38 -12.87 -4.55
C PHE A 674 -36.59 -13.24 -3.72
N ASP A 675 -37.14 -12.26 -3.02
CA ASP A 675 -38.46 -12.39 -2.42
C ASP A 675 -39.50 -12.41 -3.54
N ASN A 676 -40.38 -13.41 -3.52
CA ASN A 676 -41.36 -13.59 -4.59
C ASN A 676 -42.43 -12.49 -4.57
N ASP A 677 -42.67 -11.85 -3.42
CA ASP A 677 -43.71 -10.83 -3.26
C ASP A 677 -43.19 -9.39 -3.43
N THR A 678 -41.93 -9.12 -3.07
CA THR A 678 -41.39 -7.74 -3.06
C THR A 678 -40.35 -7.45 -4.13
N SER A 679 -39.89 -8.45 -4.90
CA SER A 679 -38.77 -8.35 -5.85
C SER A 679 -37.45 -7.85 -5.23
N LEU A 680 -37.37 -7.75 -3.90
CA LEU A 680 -36.17 -7.37 -3.18
C LEU A 680 -35.22 -8.57 -3.08
N LEU A 681 -33.92 -8.31 -3.17
CA LEU A 681 -32.89 -9.34 -3.02
C LEU A 681 -32.81 -9.76 -1.54
N LEU A 682 -33.26 -10.98 -1.22
CA LEU A 682 -33.29 -11.50 0.15
C LEU A 682 -31.89 -11.83 0.65
N ALA A 683 -31.14 -12.62 -0.13
CA ALA A 683 -29.78 -13.01 0.19
C ALA A 683 -29.03 -13.53 -1.05
N GLY A 684 -27.73 -13.25 -1.11
CA GLY A 684 -26.79 -13.88 -2.03
C GLY A 684 -25.94 -14.92 -1.29
N TYR A 685 -25.77 -16.11 -1.87
CA TYR A 685 -24.88 -17.14 -1.32
C TYR A 685 -23.94 -17.70 -2.39
N VAL A 686 -22.81 -18.25 -1.95
CA VAL A 686 -21.76 -18.78 -2.81
C VAL A 686 -21.85 -20.31 -2.85
N THR A 687 -21.77 -20.85 -4.05
CA THR A 687 -21.64 -22.28 -4.32
C THR A 687 -20.33 -22.55 -5.04
N VAL A 688 -19.72 -23.69 -4.76
CA VAL A 688 -18.45 -24.07 -5.38
C VAL A 688 -18.71 -25.06 -6.51
N LYS A 689 -18.15 -24.80 -7.69
CA LYS A 689 -18.15 -25.75 -8.81
C LYS A 689 -16.73 -26.20 -9.12
N GLN A 690 -16.47 -27.50 -9.03
CA GLN A 690 -15.19 -28.07 -9.47
C GLN A 690 -15.13 -28.11 -11.01
N ARG A 691 -14.06 -27.57 -11.58
CA ARG A 691 -13.81 -27.52 -13.03
C ARG A 691 -12.73 -28.50 -13.47
N LYS A 692 -11.66 -28.66 -12.69
CA LYS A 692 -10.58 -29.63 -12.91
C LYS A 692 -10.41 -30.52 -11.68
N LYS A 693 -10.27 -31.83 -11.91
CA LYS A 693 -9.90 -32.83 -10.89
C LYS A 693 -8.43 -33.22 -11.09
N SER A 694 -7.75 -33.53 -10.00
CA SER A 694 -6.37 -34.04 -10.04
C SER A 694 -6.34 -35.38 -10.77
N THR A 695 -5.47 -35.49 -11.78
CA THR A 695 -5.27 -36.70 -12.59
C THR A 695 -4.51 -37.78 -11.84
N LYS A 696 -3.71 -37.43 -10.81
CA LYS A 696 -2.89 -38.40 -10.06
C LYS A 696 -3.67 -39.17 -8.98
N GLU A 697 -4.72 -38.59 -8.41
CA GLU A 697 -5.51 -39.27 -7.36
C GLU A 697 -6.61 -40.20 -7.91
N THR A 698 -6.90 -40.16 -9.21
CA THR A 698 -7.94 -41.03 -9.78
C THR A 698 -7.49 -42.48 -9.93
N GLN A 699 -6.18 -42.79 -9.88
CA GLN A 699 -5.68 -44.18 -9.94
C GLN A 699 -5.35 -44.76 -8.56
N GLU A 700 -4.78 -44.00 -7.63
CA GLU A 700 -4.38 -44.55 -6.33
C GLU A 700 -5.55 -44.64 -5.33
N MET A 701 -6.42 -43.62 -5.25
CA MET A 701 -7.58 -43.66 -4.34
C MET A 701 -8.70 -44.59 -4.81
N GLN A 702 -8.83 -44.85 -6.13
CA GLN A 702 -9.76 -45.88 -6.61
C GLN A 702 -9.26 -47.30 -6.31
N SER A 703 -7.94 -47.52 -6.28
CA SER A 703 -7.39 -48.85 -5.93
C SER A 703 -7.58 -49.19 -4.44
N ILE A 704 -7.42 -48.21 -3.55
CA ILE A 704 -7.53 -48.42 -2.10
C ILE A 704 -9.00 -48.51 -1.67
N TYR A 705 -9.91 -47.71 -2.25
CA TYR A 705 -11.34 -47.85 -1.95
C TYR A 705 -11.97 -49.11 -2.55
N HIS A 706 -11.52 -49.60 -3.72
CA HIS A 706 -12.04 -50.86 -4.27
C HIS A 706 -11.54 -52.12 -3.55
N MET A 707 -10.30 -52.13 -3.02
CA MET A 707 -9.81 -53.30 -2.26
C MET A 707 -10.49 -53.46 -0.90
N VAL A 708 -10.82 -52.36 -0.21
CA VAL A 708 -11.46 -52.41 1.11
C VAL A 708 -12.96 -52.70 1.03
N PHE A 709 -13.64 -52.34 -0.05
CA PHE A 709 -15.08 -52.65 -0.20
C PHE A 709 -15.37 -54.07 -0.72
N PHE A 710 -14.44 -54.73 -1.43
CA PHE A 710 -14.66 -56.10 -1.92
C PHE A 710 -14.27 -57.22 -0.95
N THR A 711 -13.59 -56.90 0.16
CA THR A 711 -13.23 -57.89 1.19
C THR A 711 -14.28 -58.04 2.30
N TYR A 712 -15.26 -57.14 2.39
CA TYR A 712 -16.31 -57.18 3.42
C TYR A 712 -17.70 -57.63 2.92
N SER A 713 -17.83 -58.09 1.66
CA SER A 713 -19.06 -58.73 1.15
C SER A 713 -18.97 -60.25 1.02
N LYS A 714 -17.85 -60.85 1.48
CA LYS A 714 -17.67 -62.29 1.65
C LYS A 714 -16.94 -62.59 2.96
N GLN A 715 -17.60 -62.34 4.09
CA GLN A 715 -17.37 -63.06 5.35
C GLN A 715 -18.56 -62.87 6.27
#